data_AF-A0A195CQZ3-F1
#
_entry.id   AF-A0A195CQZ3-F1
#
_cell.length_a   1.000
_cell.length_b   1.000
_cell.length_c   1.000
_cell.angle_alpha   90.00
_cell.angle_beta   90.00
_cell.angle_gamma   90.00
#
_symmetry.space_group_name_H-M   'P 1'
#
loop_
_entity.id
_entity.type
_entity.pdbx_description
1 polymer ?
#
loop_
_entity_poly.entity_id
_entity_poly.type
_entity_poly.pdbx_seq_one_letter_code
_entity_poly.pdbx_strand_id
1 'polypeptide(L)'
;MCLMYRIFLLQTFIIVVYAQTSQIIRDYFVYKNVTRVVGFSCGGVNEDFLTMKLLTDVGMSTAIKPAGSQIDIPRYLDTDRTMGVFVDIRCPNQNVSGIFDEGTAHRMYDYSYAWLIFGNNLNDSLQSLNDSGFSIVTDFAILLPNDTNYVLYDVYNHCKMRDGVLNVTWLGNWKENEGLMINLTDSRVNRRRDYHGLRAKAAGIVLHRPEHVSLIDYLEGDSLEVMDNWPKFGHTLLSHVANMFNFTMELIEIDHWEKNDSNGPLMGTLKRDDADLGYYPSILTIERYGYARVIFPQWPTRTCFMFRTIPATKMKPWIILKPFAADTWYSIILIVVITIFILSCILKLERADDYGCSISTLITVAALCQQGFPSLSNQSASRIALIQITVFGLLVYNYYGAAIVSARLNEPLQKMNDSLYSLAHSKMHMAAEKNVFFNFLLRNPRPDVQYFRPFWNAIPESKRFISIEEGVEGIKRGGFAYHADPDDIYPSIELAFDKQMICQLTEVHLLKSELGLWSNLKSHFHEISKIALLKINTSGLRRREIRRRSARKPYCPSDEIFVSSVTIYEAAPILFLLLFGMIISLIVFGIEYFVFYTMNSKRTSDITSNIKPSTKLIIKPSIKSDIKLGIKPNIKQSIKPNMKKNIKLNIKKDIKTNMEKDIKLNIKKDIKTNMEKDIKPDIKIDKKSKILLKDKVPPKNNIILVLPEASNIFQQVLMSKRYQ
;
A
#
# COMPACT_ATOMS: atom_id res chain seq x y z
N MET A 1 58.13 73.15 32.65
CA MET A 1 56.78 72.86 33.18
C MET A 1 55.70 72.78 32.09
N CYS A 2 55.62 73.69 31.10
CA CYS A 2 54.58 73.63 30.06
C CYS A 2 54.62 72.39 29.14
N LEU A 3 55.80 71.80 28.87
CA LEU A 3 55.90 70.63 27.99
C LEU A 3 55.37 69.35 28.67
N MET A 4 55.68 69.14 29.95
CA MET A 4 55.14 68.00 30.72
C MET A 4 53.64 68.10 30.95
N TYR A 5 53.09 69.31 31.15
CA TYR A 5 51.65 69.48 31.31
C TYR A 5 50.88 69.17 30.01
N ARG A 6 51.44 69.54 28.84
CA ARG A 6 50.87 69.14 27.54
C ARG A 6 50.97 67.65 27.27
N ILE A 7 52.07 66.99 27.67
CA ILE A 7 52.23 65.53 27.54
C ILE A 7 51.26 64.79 28.48
N PHE A 8 51.06 65.29 29.71
CA PHE A 8 50.13 64.69 30.67
C PHE A 8 48.67 64.85 30.20
N LEU A 9 48.29 66.02 29.66
CA LEU A 9 46.97 66.23 29.06
C LEU A 9 46.72 65.36 27.82
N LEU A 10 47.74 65.17 26.97
CA LEU A 10 47.64 64.25 25.83
C LEU A 10 47.49 62.80 26.30
N GLN A 11 48.26 62.37 27.30
CA GLN A 11 48.12 61.02 27.87
C GLN A 11 46.76 60.81 28.52
N THR A 12 46.21 61.79 29.25
CA THR A 12 44.86 61.68 29.82
C THR A 12 43.77 61.65 28.75
N PHE A 13 43.91 62.43 27.67
CA PHE A 13 42.93 62.46 26.58
C PHE A 13 42.92 61.13 25.81
N ILE A 14 44.11 60.56 25.58
CA ILE A 14 44.29 59.24 24.96
C ILE A 14 43.65 58.14 25.84
N ILE A 15 43.86 58.17 27.17
CA ILE A 15 43.27 57.17 28.08
C ILE A 15 41.73 57.26 28.15
N VAL A 16 41.15 58.47 28.11
CA VAL A 16 39.69 58.66 28.18
C VAL A 16 38.98 58.17 26.92
N VAL A 17 39.52 58.45 25.72
CA VAL A 17 38.95 57.97 24.45
C VAL A 17 39.03 56.44 24.34
N TYR A 18 40.12 55.82 24.83
CA TYR A 18 40.24 54.36 24.85
C TYR A 18 39.32 53.68 25.86
N ALA A 19 39.03 54.33 27.01
CA ALA A 19 38.09 53.80 27.99
C ALA A 19 36.64 53.72 27.43
N GLN A 20 36.23 54.69 26.61
CA GLN A 20 34.91 54.72 25.97
C GLN A 20 34.75 53.57 24.95
N THR A 21 35.79 53.26 24.18
CA THR A 21 35.77 52.19 23.16
C THR A 21 35.60 50.80 23.80
N SER A 22 36.29 50.53 24.92
CA SER A 22 36.12 49.25 25.63
C SER A 22 34.74 49.08 26.27
N GLN A 23 34.11 50.17 26.74
CA GLN A 23 32.77 50.13 27.35
C GLN A 23 31.68 49.84 26.32
N ILE A 24 31.73 50.44 25.13
CA ILE A 24 30.73 50.18 24.09
C ILE A 24 30.82 48.75 23.55
N ILE A 25 32.03 48.19 23.43
CA ILE A 25 32.23 46.77 23.05
C ILE A 25 31.49 45.86 24.05
N ARG A 26 31.66 46.11 25.34
CA ARG A 26 30.97 45.37 26.40
C ARG A 26 29.45 45.52 26.26
N ASP A 27 28.93 46.74 26.19
CA ASP A 27 27.49 46.99 26.19
C ASP A 27 26.80 46.38 24.95
N TYR A 28 27.45 46.47 23.79
CA TYR A 28 26.96 45.86 22.55
C TYR A 28 26.88 44.34 22.65
N PHE A 29 27.94 43.68 23.13
CA PHE A 29 27.95 42.22 23.22
C PHE A 29 27.10 41.66 24.37
N VAL A 30 26.90 42.43 25.45
CA VAL A 30 25.89 42.13 26.47
C VAL A 30 24.49 42.20 25.86
N TYR A 31 24.17 43.24 25.08
CA TYR A 31 22.89 43.36 24.38
C TYR A 31 22.66 42.19 23.40
N LYS A 32 23.71 41.77 22.68
CA LYS A 32 23.64 40.63 21.75
C LYS A 32 23.62 39.25 22.42
N ASN A 33 23.84 39.19 23.74
CA ASN A 33 23.85 37.95 24.53
C ASN A 33 24.80 36.89 23.95
N VAL A 34 26.04 37.30 23.63
CA VAL A 34 27.09 36.39 23.13
C VAL A 34 27.90 35.80 24.28
N THR A 35 28.43 34.59 24.09
CA THR A 35 29.18 33.88 25.13
C THR A 35 30.70 34.01 24.98
N ARG A 36 31.15 34.32 23.76
CA ARG A 36 32.56 34.43 23.39
C ARG A 36 32.74 35.64 22.48
N VAL A 37 33.81 36.39 22.66
CA VAL A 37 34.16 37.55 21.83
C VAL A 37 35.57 37.41 21.29
N VAL A 38 35.72 37.60 19.98
CA VAL A 38 37.03 37.67 19.31
C VAL A 38 37.22 39.08 18.75
N GLY A 39 38.34 39.70 19.09
CA GLY A 39 38.66 41.07 18.73
C GLY A 39 39.86 41.16 17.81
N PHE A 40 39.77 42.00 16.78
CA PHE A 40 40.88 42.39 15.92
C PHE A 40 41.13 43.89 16.10
N SER A 41 42.12 44.26 16.92
CA SER A 41 42.40 45.64 17.33
C SER A 41 43.72 46.17 16.74
N CYS A 42 44.01 47.47 16.91
CA CYS A 42 45.26 48.07 16.41
C CYS A 42 46.51 47.75 17.25
N GLY A 43 46.44 46.83 18.23
CA GLY A 43 47.59 46.40 19.04
C GLY A 43 47.90 47.26 20.26
N GLY A 44 46.93 48.02 20.78
CA GLY A 44 47.06 48.79 22.01
C GLY A 44 46.95 47.91 23.26
N VAL A 45 48.07 47.42 23.80
CA VAL A 45 48.11 46.43 24.91
C VAL A 45 47.24 46.82 26.11
N ASN A 46 47.24 48.11 26.49
CA ASN A 46 46.46 48.58 27.64
C ASN A 46 44.95 48.61 27.36
N GLU A 47 44.55 49.00 26.15
CA GLU A 47 43.15 49.03 25.72
C GLU A 47 42.61 47.61 25.50
N ASP A 48 43.41 46.74 24.91
CA ASP A 48 43.09 45.32 24.73
C ASP A 48 42.90 44.64 26.09
N PHE A 49 43.79 44.90 27.06
CA PHE A 49 43.67 44.35 28.41
C PHE A 49 42.44 44.88 29.14
N LEU A 50 42.13 46.18 29.01
CA LEU A 50 40.92 46.77 29.59
C LEU A 50 39.65 46.16 29.00
N THR A 51 39.59 46.03 27.67
CA THR A 51 38.47 45.43 26.94
C THR A 51 38.28 43.97 27.34
N MET A 52 39.37 43.20 27.40
CA MET A 52 39.38 41.81 27.84
C MET A 52 38.87 41.66 29.27
N LYS A 53 39.32 42.53 30.19
CA LYS A 53 38.85 42.54 31.58
C LYS A 53 37.34 42.82 31.66
N LEU A 54 36.87 43.90 31.02
CA LEU A 54 35.46 44.30 31.05
C LEU A 54 34.51 43.22 30.51
N LEU A 55 34.93 42.50 29.45
CA LEU A 55 34.16 41.40 28.88
C LEU A 55 34.20 40.14 29.75
N THR A 56 35.35 39.85 30.39
CA THR A 56 35.49 38.70 31.31
C THR A 56 34.68 38.92 32.59
N ASP A 57 34.60 40.14 33.09
CA ASP A 57 33.82 40.51 34.28
C ASP A 57 32.31 40.24 34.10
N VAL A 58 31.81 40.31 32.87
CA VAL A 58 30.43 39.95 32.52
C VAL A 58 30.28 38.50 32.02
N GLY A 59 31.33 37.68 32.16
CA GLY A 59 31.30 36.24 31.89
C GLY A 59 31.57 35.82 30.44
N MET A 60 32.07 36.71 29.57
CA MET A 60 32.40 36.37 28.18
C MET A 60 33.86 35.92 28.04
N SER A 61 34.07 34.79 27.37
CA SER A 61 35.42 34.35 27.01
C SER A 61 35.96 35.23 25.89
N THR A 62 37.18 35.76 26.02
CA THR A 62 37.70 36.75 25.09
C THR A 62 39.07 36.40 24.52
N ALA A 63 39.28 36.74 23.25
CA ALA A 63 40.58 36.67 22.59
C ALA A 63 40.75 37.89 21.69
N ILE A 64 41.78 38.69 21.94
CA ILE A 64 42.09 39.88 21.13
C ILE A 64 43.42 39.67 20.42
N LYS A 65 43.46 40.01 19.14
CA LYS A 65 44.64 39.91 18.27
C LYS A 65 44.84 41.22 17.50
N PRO A 66 46.09 41.56 17.14
CA PRO A 66 46.34 42.70 16.28
C PRO A 66 45.79 42.43 14.88
N ALA A 67 44.97 43.35 14.36
CA ALA A 67 44.49 43.31 12.99
C ALA A 67 45.70 43.29 12.01
N GLY A 68 45.61 42.56 10.89
CA GLY A 68 46.65 42.55 9.86
C GLY A 68 47.90 41.68 10.08
N SER A 69 48.05 40.96 11.20
CA SER A 69 49.03 39.85 11.25
C SER A 69 48.51 38.65 10.45
N GLN A 70 49.38 37.79 9.90
CA GLN A 70 48.97 36.52 9.26
C GLN A 70 48.31 35.62 10.32
N ILE A 71 47.02 35.81 10.52
CA ILE A 71 46.19 35.08 11.48
C ILE A 71 45.36 34.08 10.70
N ASP A 72 45.43 32.83 11.13
CA ASP A 72 44.48 31.80 10.74
C ASP A 72 43.11 32.13 11.34
N ILE A 73 42.27 32.87 10.58
CA ILE A 73 40.95 33.34 11.00
C ILE A 73 40.03 32.18 11.41
N PRO A 74 39.93 31.07 10.65
CA PRO A 74 39.17 29.89 11.04
C PRO A 74 39.49 29.38 12.45
N ARG A 75 40.77 29.34 12.83
CA ARG A 75 41.17 28.86 14.17
C ARG A 75 40.54 29.64 15.33
N TYR A 76 40.25 30.92 15.14
CA TYR A 76 39.71 31.78 16.19
C TYR A 76 38.20 31.93 16.12
N LEU A 77 37.65 31.97 14.90
CA LEU A 77 36.25 32.24 14.65
C LEU A 77 35.39 30.98 14.53
N ASP A 78 35.95 29.79 14.31
CA ASP A 78 35.15 28.55 14.25
C ASP A 78 34.42 28.28 15.57
N THR A 79 33.09 28.10 15.48
CA THR A 79 32.20 28.01 16.65
C THR A 79 30.87 27.34 16.35
N ASP A 80 30.38 26.55 17.31
CA ASP A 80 29.02 26.01 17.36
C ASP A 80 28.06 26.87 18.22
N ARG A 81 28.56 27.96 18.80
CA ARG A 81 27.84 28.86 19.71
C ARG A 81 27.86 30.30 19.22
N THR A 82 27.00 31.15 19.77
CA THR A 82 26.97 32.59 19.47
C THR A 82 28.29 33.27 19.87
N MET A 83 28.91 33.90 18.88
CA MET A 83 30.20 34.59 18.98
C MET A 83 30.06 36.05 18.57
N GLY A 84 30.59 36.95 19.39
CA GLY A 84 30.82 38.33 19.03
C GLY A 84 32.16 38.47 18.32
N VAL A 85 32.19 39.21 17.23
CA VAL A 85 33.43 39.55 16.52
C VAL A 85 33.51 41.05 16.42
N PHE A 86 34.59 41.66 16.88
CA PHE A 86 34.83 43.07 16.63
C PHE A 86 36.11 43.30 15.84
N VAL A 87 36.06 44.26 14.91
CA VAL A 87 37.18 44.57 14.02
C VAL A 87 37.37 46.07 14.00
N ASP A 88 38.58 46.53 14.30
CA ASP A 88 38.96 47.92 14.14
C ASP A 88 39.59 48.16 12.77
N ILE A 89 38.88 48.87 11.88
CA ILE A 89 39.38 49.18 10.54
C ILE A 89 40.18 50.50 10.52
N ARG A 90 40.25 51.22 11.65
CA ARG A 90 40.97 52.49 11.78
C ARG A 90 42.48 52.28 11.85
N CYS A 91 42.94 51.04 11.95
CA CYS A 91 44.34 50.69 12.11
C CYS A 91 45.16 50.99 10.83
N PRO A 92 46.19 51.85 10.90
CA PRO A 92 47.00 52.18 9.74
C PRO A 92 47.86 50.99 9.28
N ASN A 93 47.93 50.78 7.96
CA ASN A 93 48.78 49.78 7.29
C ASN A 93 48.45 48.30 7.57
N GLN A 94 47.23 47.97 7.99
CA GLN A 94 46.80 46.59 8.24
C GLN A 94 45.81 46.12 7.16
N ASN A 95 46.02 44.90 6.66
CA ASN A 95 45.13 44.30 5.65
C ASN A 95 43.86 43.75 6.32
N VAL A 96 42.87 44.62 6.55
CA VAL A 96 41.61 44.26 7.22
C VAL A 96 40.62 43.56 6.28
N SER A 97 40.70 43.82 4.96
CA SER A 97 39.82 43.17 3.97
C SER A 97 39.96 41.65 3.98
N GLY A 98 41.17 41.13 4.25
CA GLY A 98 41.42 39.70 4.38
C GLY A 98 40.57 39.01 5.46
N ILE A 99 40.19 39.70 6.53
CA ILE A 99 39.30 39.14 7.57
C ILE A 99 37.88 38.95 7.01
N PHE A 100 37.39 39.92 6.24
CA PHE A 100 36.07 39.84 5.63
C PHE A 100 36.01 38.83 4.47
N ASP A 101 37.12 38.68 3.74
CA ASP A 101 37.28 37.66 2.70
C ASP A 101 37.27 36.25 3.29
N GLU A 102 38.01 36.00 4.37
CA GLU A 102 37.99 34.73 5.11
C GLU A 102 36.61 34.47 5.72
N GLY A 103 35.98 35.50 6.30
CA GLY A 103 34.61 35.41 6.82
C GLY A 103 33.60 35.00 5.75
N THR A 104 33.77 35.49 4.52
CA THR A 104 32.96 35.10 3.36
C THR A 104 33.24 33.66 2.95
N ALA A 105 34.52 33.29 2.80
CA ALA A 105 34.95 31.96 2.37
C ALA A 105 34.43 30.86 3.32
N HIS A 106 34.40 31.14 4.62
CA HIS A 106 33.98 30.22 5.68
C HIS A 106 32.55 30.43 6.20
N ARG A 107 31.76 31.32 5.58
CA ARG A 107 30.33 31.57 5.91
C ARG A 107 30.08 32.05 7.35
N MET A 108 30.94 32.92 7.85
CA MET A 108 30.90 33.46 9.22
C MET A 108 29.89 34.62 9.38
N TYR A 109 28.84 34.68 8.55
CA TYR A 109 27.80 35.72 8.57
C TYR A 109 26.39 35.16 8.81
N ASP A 110 26.31 33.95 9.37
CA ASP A 110 25.05 33.33 9.77
C ASP A 110 24.59 33.77 11.17
N TYR A 111 23.60 33.08 11.74
CA TYR A 111 23.06 33.40 13.07
C TYR A 111 24.05 33.24 14.22
N SER A 112 25.19 32.57 14.00
CA SER A 112 26.18 32.27 15.03
C SER A 112 27.09 33.48 15.31
N TYR A 113 27.12 34.48 14.43
CA TYR A 113 28.07 35.59 14.52
C TYR A 113 27.39 36.94 14.68
N ALA A 114 27.93 37.76 15.59
CA ALA A 114 27.56 39.16 15.77
C ALA A 114 28.77 40.06 15.51
N TRP A 115 28.78 40.78 14.39
CA TRP A 115 29.92 41.61 13.97
C TRP A 115 29.75 43.07 14.39
N LEU A 116 30.81 43.65 14.98
CA LEU A 116 30.91 45.06 15.34
C LEU A 116 32.19 45.67 14.73
N ILE A 117 32.03 46.61 13.81
CA ILE A 117 33.14 47.19 13.06
C ILE A 117 33.38 48.63 13.49
N PHE A 118 34.59 48.98 13.89
CA PHE A 118 34.96 50.36 14.21
C PHE A 118 35.47 51.04 12.95
N GLY A 119 34.83 52.15 12.56
CA GLY A 119 35.21 52.95 11.40
C GLY A 119 35.33 54.44 11.72
N ASN A 120 36.04 55.19 10.87
CA ASN A 120 36.12 56.66 10.95
C ASN A 120 35.04 57.34 10.11
N ASN A 121 34.81 56.81 8.90
CA ASN A 121 33.85 57.33 7.94
C ASN A 121 33.04 56.16 7.37
N LEU A 122 31.74 56.36 7.19
CA LEU A 122 30.85 55.33 6.67
C LEU A 122 31.30 54.85 5.28
N ASN A 123 31.62 55.77 4.37
CA ASN A 123 31.94 55.41 2.99
C ASN A 123 33.22 54.56 2.90
N ASP A 124 34.26 54.95 3.63
CA ASP A 124 35.53 54.22 3.68
C ASP A 124 35.35 52.85 4.34
N SER A 125 34.49 52.78 5.38
CA SER A 125 34.15 51.52 6.03
C SER A 125 33.46 50.57 5.06
N LEU A 126 32.45 51.05 4.30
CA LEU A 126 31.70 50.24 3.34
C LEU A 126 32.57 49.75 2.17
N GLN A 127 33.54 50.56 1.70
CA GLN A 127 34.48 50.16 0.64
C GLN A 127 35.42 49.04 1.04
N SER A 128 35.71 48.90 2.34
CA SER A 128 36.58 47.84 2.86
C SER A 128 35.90 46.48 3.04
N LEU A 129 34.57 46.43 2.91
CA LEU A 129 33.78 45.22 3.17
C LEU A 129 33.69 44.32 1.93
N ASN A 130 33.67 43.01 2.18
CA ASN A 130 33.23 42.03 1.20
C ASN A 130 31.79 41.58 1.55
N ASP A 131 30.79 42.13 0.85
CA ASP A 131 29.37 41.84 1.09
C ASP A 131 28.85 40.62 0.32
N SER A 132 29.72 39.88 -0.37
CA SER A 132 29.29 38.76 -1.22
C SER A 132 28.69 37.58 -0.43
N GLY A 133 29.07 37.43 0.85
CA GLY A 133 28.51 36.44 1.77
C GLY A 133 27.38 36.97 2.66
N PHE A 134 26.95 38.22 2.48
CA PHE A 134 25.91 38.80 3.31
C PHE A 134 24.53 38.31 2.90
N SER A 135 23.65 38.18 3.88
CA SER A 135 22.27 37.76 3.70
C SER A 135 21.33 38.51 4.65
N ILE A 136 20.03 38.22 4.57
CA ILE A 136 19.04 38.76 5.49
C ILE A 136 19.35 38.45 6.97
N VAL A 137 20.06 37.36 7.26
CA VAL A 137 20.33 36.90 8.63
C VAL A 137 21.60 37.51 9.22
N THR A 138 22.42 38.17 8.41
CA THR A 138 23.70 38.73 8.82
C THR A 138 23.52 39.75 9.95
N ASP A 139 24.26 39.60 11.05
CA ASP A 139 24.36 40.60 12.13
C ASP A 139 25.66 41.37 11.96
N PHE A 140 25.58 42.58 11.44
CA PHE A 140 26.77 43.37 11.14
C PHE A 140 26.50 44.84 11.40
N ALA A 141 27.15 45.38 12.44
CA ALA A 141 27.00 46.76 12.84
C ALA A 141 28.32 47.53 12.62
N ILE A 142 28.24 48.68 11.95
CA ILE A 142 29.35 49.62 11.85
C ILE A 142 29.16 50.71 12.91
N LEU A 143 30.19 50.94 13.70
CA LEU A 143 30.26 51.97 14.72
C LEU A 143 31.09 53.15 14.22
N LEU A 144 30.51 54.34 14.25
CA LEU A 144 31.15 55.60 13.88
C LEU A 144 31.15 56.59 15.05
N PRO A 145 32.25 57.33 15.27
CA PRO A 145 32.28 58.40 16.27
C PRO A 145 31.48 59.62 15.78
N ASN A 146 30.72 60.24 16.67
CA ASN A 146 29.95 61.46 16.44
C ASN A 146 30.11 62.42 17.63
N ASP A 147 31.15 63.26 17.55
CA ASP A 147 31.63 64.15 18.62
C ASP A 147 31.92 63.43 19.94
N THR A 148 30.93 63.36 20.84
CA THR A 148 31.00 62.72 22.17
C THR A 148 30.19 61.43 22.27
N ASN A 149 29.45 61.09 21.21
CA ASN A 149 28.60 59.91 21.14
C ASN A 149 29.10 58.96 20.05
N TYR A 150 28.65 57.71 20.08
CA TYR A 150 28.86 56.80 18.96
C TYR A 150 27.52 56.45 18.31
N VAL A 151 27.55 56.27 16.99
CA VAL A 151 26.38 55.92 16.18
C VAL A 151 26.59 54.54 15.57
N LEU A 152 25.59 53.68 15.68
CA LEU A 152 25.59 52.32 15.11
C LEU A 152 24.74 52.28 13.85
N TYR A 153 25.29 51.70 12.79
CA TYR A 153 24.61 51.41 11.53
C TYR A 153 24.54 49.91 11.31
N ASP A 154 23.34 49.39 11.10
CA ASP A 154 23.09 48.01 10.69
C ASP A 154 23.29 47.87 9.18
N VAL A 155 24.19 46.99 8.77
CA VAL A 155 24.62 46.81 7.38
C VAL A 155 24.32 45.39 6.93
N TYR A 156 23.63 45.25 5.80
CA TYR A 156 23.28 43.94 5.25
C TYR A 156 23.06 44.03 3.74
N ASN A 157 23.18 42.89 3.06
CA ASN A 157 22.78 42.73 1.66
C ASN A 157 21.88 41.50 1.57
N HIS A 158 20.85 41.54 0.72
CA HIS A 158 19.98 40.40 0.49
C HIS A 158 20.63 39.32 -0.35
N CYS A 159 21.32 39.68 -1.43
CA CYS A 159 22.05 38.76 -2.30
C CYS A 159 22.90 39.53 -3.32
N LYS A 160 24.20 39.69 -3.07
CA LYS A 160 25.11 40.38 -3.99
C LYS A 160 25.20 39.72 -5.37
N MET A 161 25.13 38.39 -5.44
CA MET A 161 25.20 37.60 -6.67
C MET A 161 24.02 37.82 -7.63
N ARG A 162 22.94 38.44 -7.16
CA ARG A 162 21.73 38.76 -7.95
C ARG A 162 21.48 40.28 -8.02
N ASP A 163 22.57 41.06 -8.00
CA ASP A 163 22.55 42.52 -8.06
C ASP A 163 21.89 43.19 -6.83
N GLY A 164 21.92 42.51 -5.68
CA GLY A 164 21.51 43.07 -4.40
C GLY A 164 22.41 44.25 -3.99
N VAL A 165 21.78 45.33 -3.54
CA VAL A 165 22.45 46.53 -3.04
C VAL A 165 22.70 46.40 -1.55
N LEU A 166 23.84 46.94 -1.10
CA LEU A 166 24.18 47.00 0.31
C LEU A 166 23.28 48.03 1.01
N ASN A 167 22.48 47.56 1.95
CA ASN A 167 21.58 48.40 2.74
C ASN A 167 22.25 48.80 4.05
N VAL A 168 22.13 50.08 4.37
CA VAL A 168 22.65 50.68 5.61
C VAL A 168 21.50 51.36 6.32
N THR A 169 21.22 50.92 7.54
CA THR A 169 20.11 51.45 8.34
C THR A 169 20.62 51.90 9.70
N TRP A 170 20.04 52.97 10.25
CA TRP A 170 20.43 53.46 11.58
C TRP A 170 19.94 52.49 12.66
N LEU A 171 20.87 51.87 13.40
CA LEU A 171 20.57 50.86 14.42
C LEU A 171 20.29 51.50 15.78
N GLY A 172 21.08 52.52 16.13
CA GLY A 172 21.02 53.16 17.44
C GLY A 172 22.22 54.06 17.71
N ASN A 173 22.35 54.49 18.96
CA ASN A 173 23.48 55.27 19.43
C ASN A 173 23.93 54.79 20.82
N TRP A 174 25.13 55.20 21.18
CA TRP A 174 25.70 54.93 22.50
C TRP A 174 26.27 56.23 23.06
N LYS A 175 26.03 56.46 24.34
CA LYS A 175 26.63 57.55 25.11
C LYS A 175 27.19 57.01 26.41
N GLU A 176 28.29 57.59 26.88
CA GLU A 176 28.95 57.14 28.12
C GLU A 176 28.03 57.17 29.35
N ASN A 177 27.15 58.17 29.45
CA ASN A 177 26.23 58.33 30.59
C ASN A 177 24.93 57.51 30.48
N GLU A 178 24.46 57.24 29.26
CA GLU A 178 23.14 56.63 29.00
C GLU A 178 23.25 55.15 28.57
N GLY A 179 24.46 54.69 28.19
CA GLY A 179 24.70 53.36 27.66
C GLY A 179 24.23 53.18 26.21
N LEU A 180 23.99 51.94 25.80
CA LEU A 180 23.55 51.57 24.46
C LEU A 180 22.04 51.72 24.30
N MET A 181 21.60 52.55 23.35
CA MET A 181 20.20 52.70 22.97
C MET A 181 19.98 52.17 21.55
N ILE A 182 19.17 51.10 21.44
CA ILE A 182 18.82 50.48 20.16
C ILE A 182 17.41 50.91 19.75
N ASN A 183 17.27 51.48 18.56
CA ASN A 183 15.97 51.89 18.04
C ASN A 183 15.26 50.77 17.27
N LEU A 184 16.03 49.89 16.62
CA LEU A 184 15.46 48.79 15.84
C LEU A 184 15.25 47.53 16.72
N THR A 185 14.05 47.37 17.27
CA THR A 185 13.67 46.26 18.17
C THR A 185 13.02 45.07 17.47
N ASP A 186 12.40 45.26 16.30
CA ASP A 186 11.77 44.19 15.52
C ASP A 186 12.78 43.13 15.04
N SER A 187 12.30 41.92 14.75
CA SER A 187 13.18 40.86 14.22
C SER A 187 13.81 41.24 12.86
N ARG A 188 15.10 40.88 12.67
CA ARG A 188 15.83 41.17 11.42
C ARG A 188 15.09 40.71 10.17
N VAL A 189 14.54 39.50 10.19
CA VAL A 189 13.80 38.92 9.05
C VAL A 189 12.55 39.75 8.71
N ASN A 190 11.83 40.26 9.72
CA ASN A 190 10.63 41.08 9.48
C ASN A 190 10.99 42.45 8.92
N ARG A 191 12.00 43.12 9.50
CA ARG A 191 12.44 44.45 9.05
C ARG A 191 13.01 44.42 7.62
N ARG A 192 13.71 43.35 7.27
CA ARG A 192 14.42 43.17 6.00
C ARG A 192 13.63 42.31 5.01
N ARG A 193 12.32 42.17 5.21
CA ARG A 193 11.45 41.24 4.47
C ARG A 193 11.35 41.55 2.98
N ASP A 194 11.46 42.82 2.60
CA ASP A 194 11.33 43.25 1.20
C ASP A 194 12.67 43.06 0.45
N TYR A 195 12.66 42.21 -0.58
CA TYR A 195 13.79 41.97 -1.49
C TYR A 195 13.73 42.86 -2.74
N HIS A 196 12.82 43.83 -2.81
CA HIS A 196 12.74 44.85 -3.85
C HIS A 196 12.72 44.28 -5.29
N GLY A 197 12.10 43.12 -5.48
CA GLY A 197 11.96 42.48 -6.79
C GLY A 197 13.20 41.74 -7.31
N LEU A 198 14.20 41.47 -6.45
CA LEU A 198 15.40 40.69 -6.80
C LEU A 198 15.06 39.40 -7.56
N ARG A 199 15.90 39.05 -8.55
CA ARG A 199 15.67 37.89 -9.41
C ARG A 199 16.40 36.66 -8.90
N ALA A 200 15.69 35.76 -8.23
CA ALA A 200 16.21 34.45 -7.85
C ALA A 200 16.15 33.49 -9.05
N LYS A 201 17.16 32.64 -9.24
CA LYS A 201 17.10 31.57 -10.25
C LYS A 201 16.53 30.30 -9.63
N ALA A 202 15.47 29.75 -10.22
CA ALA A 202 14.84 28.53 -9.73
C ALA A 202 14.83 27.45 -10.82
N ALA A 203 15.40 26.28 -10.54
CA ALA A 203 15.48 25.17 -11.49
C ALA A 203 14.56 24.00 -11.11
N GLY A 204 14.11 23.25 -12.11
CA GLY A 204 13.29 22.07 -11.89
C GLY A 204 13.15 21.23 -13.15
N ILE A 205 12.75 19.97 -12.94
CA ILE A 205 12.63 18.98 -14.00
C ILE A 205 11.21 19.02 -14.54
N VAL A 206 11.06 19.23 -15.86
CA VAL A 206 9.79 19.27 -16.58
C VAL A 206 9.97 18.45 -17.85
N LEU A 207 9.15 17.43 -18.05
CA LEU A 207 9.35 16.42 -19.11
C LEU A 207 8.24 16.43 -20.16
N HIS A 208 7.05 16.91 -19.81
CA HIS A 208 5.84 16.77 -20.62
C HIS A 208 5.26 18.11 -21.07
N ARG A 209 6.04 19.20 -21.01
CA ARG A 209 5.59 20.53 -21.44
C ARG A 209 5.43 20.58 -22.97
N PRO A 210 4.26 20.99 -23.50
CA PRO A 210 4.10 21.23 -24.93
C PRO A 210 4.93 22.43 -25.41
N GLU A 211 5.53 22.32 -26.59
CA GLU A 211 6.43 23.37 -27.13
C GLU A 211 5.78 24.75 -27.27
N HIS A 212 4.46 24.80 -27.51
CA HIS A 212 3.71 26.05 -27.73
C HIS A 212 3.31 26.79 -26.44
N VAL A 213 3.53 26.19 -25.26
CA VAL A 213 3.14 26.76 -23.96
C VAL A 213 4.40 27.26 -23.24
N SER A 214 4.33 28.48 -22.68
CA SER A 214 5.44 29.01 -21.89
C SER A 214 5.64 28.19 -20.61
N LEU A 215 6.85 28.17 -20.06
CA LEU A 215 7.15 27.42 -18.84
C LEU A 215 6.30 27.88 -17.64
N ILE A 216 6.09 29.19 -17.51
CA ILE A 216 5.30 29.77 -16.42
C ILE A 216 3.83 29.35 -16.57
N ASP A 217 3.25 29.53 -17.76
CA ASP A 217 1.85 29.17 -18.02
C ASP A 217 1.62 27.66 -17.83
N TYR A 218 2.61 26.82 -18.14
CA TYR A 218 2.53 25.37 -17.92
C TYR A 218 2.55 25.00 -16.43
N LEU A 219 3.40 25.66 -15.64
CA LEU A 219 3.54 25.39 -14.21
C LEU A 219 2.39 25.94 -13.37
N GLU A 220 1.83 27.08 -13.77
CA GLU A 220 0.65 27.70 -13.16
C GLU A 220 -0.67 27.11 -13.69
N GLY A 221 -0.61 26.46 -14.85
CA GLY A 221 -1.76 25.87 -15.52
C GLY A 221 -2.48 24.81 -14.68
N ASP A 222 -3.81 24.89 -14.71
CA ASP A 222 -4.73 23.96 -14.06
C ASP A 222 -5.19 22.82 -15.00
N SER A 223 -4.56 22.67 -16.17
CA SER A 223 -4.91 21.60 -17.10
C SER A 223 -4.77 20.24 -16.41
N LEU A 224 -5.85 19.45 -16.50
CA LEU A 224 -6.10 18.19 -15.79
C LEU A 224 -5.13 17.04 -16.12
N GLU A 225 -4.10 17.29 -16.93
CA GLU A 225 -3.06 16.32 -17.20
C GLU A 225 -2.22 16.15 -15.92
N VAL A 226 -2.32 14.97 -15.32
CA VAL A 226 -1.64 14.51 -14.08
C VAL A 226 -0.10 14.55 -14.22
N MET A 227 0.41 14.93 -15.40
CA MET A 227 1.83 14.99 -15.71
C MET A 227 2.51 16.16 -14.99
N ASP A 228 3.75 15.90 -14.55
CA ASP A 228 4.65 16.88 -13.94
C ASP A 228 4.03 17.59 -12.70
N ASN A 229 3.32 16.83 -11.86
CA ASN A 229 2.70 17.36 -10.64
C ASN A 229 3.70 17.91 -9.62
N TRP A 230 4.88 17.29 -9.49
CA TRP A 230 5.91 17.72 -8.54
C TRP A 230 6.52 19.11 -8.85
N PRO A 231 6.97 19.42 -10.09
CA PRO A 231 7.44 20.76 -10.42
C PRO A 231 6.33 21.81 -10.33
N LYS A 232 5.10 21.50 -10.78
CA LYS A 232 3.93 22.40 -10.61
C LYS A 232 3.69 22.73 -9.13
N PHE A 233 3.73 21.70 -8.28
CA PHE A 233 3.59 21.86 -6.82
C PHE A 233 4.70 22.73 -6.23
N GLY A 234 5.96 22.41 -6.49
CA GLY A 234 7.08 23.15 -5.92
C GLY A 234 7.17 24.58 -6.43
N HIS A 235 6.85 24.83 -7.71
CA HIS A 235 6.71 26.18 -8.26
C HIS A 235 5.61 26.96 -7.51
N THR A 236 4.42 26.39 -7.37
CA THR A 236 3.30 27.03 -6.63
C THR A 236 3.74 27.44 -5.21
N LEU A 237 4.45 26.57 -4.50
CA LEU A 237 4.95 26.87 -3.16
C LEU A 237 5.99 27.99 -3.17
N LEU A 238 6.97 27.94 -4.07
CA LEU A 238 8.01 28.98 -4.17
C LEU A 238 7.44 30.32 -4.66
N SER A 239 6.38 30.34 -5.47
CA SER A 239 5.68 31.58 -5.85
C SER A 239 5.02 32.24 -4.63
N HIS A 240 4.48 31.46 -3.70
CA HIS A 240 4.03 32.01 -2.41
C HIS A 240 5.19 32.56 -1.57
N VAL A 241 6.35 31.91 -1.58
CA VAL A 241 7.56 32.41 -0.90
C VAL A 241 8.01 33.74 -1.52
N ALA A 242 8.06 33.80 -2.85
CA ALA A 242 8.39 34.99 -3.64
C ALA A 242 7.49 36.17 -3.28
N ASN A 243 6.17 35.95 -3.23
CA ASN A 243 5.20 36.96 -2.82
C ASN A 243 5.35 37.36 -1.34
N MET A 244 5.77 36.44 -0.46
CA MET A 244 5.99 36.77 0.94
C MET A 244 7.20 37.67 1.16
N PHE A 245 8.24 37.59 0.34
CA PHE A 245 9.48 38.36 0.50
C PHE A 245 9.73 39.36 -0.63
N ASN A 246 8.76 39.57 -1.52
CA ASN A 246 8.82 40.50 -2.65
C ASN A 246 10.08 40.30 -3.53
N PHE A 247 10.31 39.07 -3.99
CA PHE A 247 11.33 38.76 -5.02
C PHE A 247 10.67 38.08 -6.22
N THR A 248 11.36 38.05 -7.36
CA THR A 248 10.91 37.40 -8.60
C THR A 248 11.75 36.15 -8.88
N MET A 249 11.20 35.21 -9.66
CA MET A 249 11.89 33.98 -10.01
C MET A 249 12.11 33.87 -11.51
N GLU A 250 13.36 33.67 -11.92
CA GLU A 250 13.73 33.25 -13.26
C GLU A 250 13.77 31.72 -13.28
N LEU A 251 12.84 31.12 -14.05
CA LEU A 251 12.66 29.68 -14.08
C LEU A 251 13.60 29.04 -15.11
N ILE A 252 14.30 27.99 -14.67
CA ILE A 252 15.15 27.15 -15.49
C ILE A 252 14.48 25.79 -15.63
N GLU A 253 14.25 25.38 -16.87
CA GLU A 253 13.72 24.06 -17.22
C GLU A 253 14.86 23.06 -17.44
N ILE A 254 14.68 21.87 -16.89
CA ILE A 254 15.56 20.72 -17.12
C ILE A 254 14.68 19.63 -17.73
N ASP A 255 14.96 19.26 -18.98
CA ASP A 255 14.15 18.35 -19.80
C ASP A 255 14.75 16.94 -19.95
N HIS A 256 15.99 16.73 -19.49
CA HIS A 256 16.66 15.44 -19.58
C HIS A 256 17.47 15.09 -18.33
N TRP A 257 17.66 13.78 -18.13
CA TRP A 257 18.52 13.22 -17.09
C TRP A 257 19.66 12.42 -17.73
N GLU A 258 20.89 12.85 -17.51
CA GLU A 258 22.07 12.16 -18.05
C GLU A 258 22.27 10.77 -17.44
N LYS A 259 22.56 9.75 -18.26
CA LYS A 259 22.70 8.36 -17.78
C LYS A 259 23.77 8.15 -16.70
N ASN A 260 24.81 9.01 -16.68
CA ASN A 260 25.91 8.94 -15.71
C ASN A 260 25.70 9.83 -14.48
N ASP A 261 24.60 10.60 -14.41
CA ASP A 261 24.30 11.43 -13.26
C ASP A 261 23.54 10.63 -12.20
N SER A 262 24.29 10.23 -11.15
CA SER A 262 23.75 9.47 -10.03
C SER A 262 22.91 10.31 -9.06
N ASN A 263 23.19 11.61 -8.96
CA ASN A 263 22.55 12.51 -8.00
C ASN A 263 21.39 13.28 -8.62
N GLY A 264 21.41 13.46 -9.93
CA GLY A 264 20.35 14.04 -10.74
C GLY A 264 20.59 15.49 -11.13
N PRO A 265 19.99 15.91 -12.25
CA PRO A 265 20.41 17.11 -12.96
C PRO A 265 20.14 18.37 -12.14
N LEU A 266 19.05 18.39 -11.35
CA LEU A 266 18.79 19.47 -10.40
C LEU A 266 19.94 19.65 -9.39
N MET A 267 20.47 18.56 -8.84
CA MET A 267 21.57 18.63 -7.86
C MET A 267 22.85 19.11 -8.51
N GLY A 268 23.12 18.71 -9.76
CA GLY A 268 24.23 19.22 -10.55
C GLY A 268 24.12 20.74 -10.78
N THR A 269 22.94 21.22 -11.18
CA THR A 269 22.65 22.66 -11.38
C THR A 269 22.80 23.46 -10.10
N LEU A 270 22.32 22.95 -8.97
CA LEU A 270 22.48 23.61 -7.66
C LEU A 270 23.95 23.62 -7.19
N LYS A 271 24.72 22.57 -7.46
CA LYS A 271 26.14 22.47 -7.10
C LYS A 271 27.03 23.41 -7.92
N ARG A 272 26.68 23.65 -9.18
CA ARG A 272 27.41 24.57 -10.08
C ARG A 272 27.06 26.05 -9.87
N ASP A 273 26.22 26.37 -8.88
CA ASP A 273 25.73 27.72 -8.63
C ASP A 273 24.88 28.31 -9.80
N ASP A 274 24.39 27.46 -10.72
CA ASP A 274 23.56 27.88 -11.88
C ASP A 274 22.15 28.32 -11.45
N ALA A 275 21.63 27.75 -10.35
CA ALA A 275 20.34 28.08 -9.74
C ALA A 275 20.45 28.25 -8.21
N ASP A 276 19.60 29.12 -7.65
CA ASP A 276 19.55 29.40 -6.20
C ASP A 276 18.60 28.45 -5.46
N LEU A 277 17.48 28.12 -6.11
CA LEU A 277 16.37 27.34 -5.57
C LEU A 277 16.00 26.20 -6.54
N GLY A 278 15.52 25.09 -6.00
CA GLY A 278 14.98 23.98 -6.75
C GLY A 278 13.47 23.89 -6.54
N TYR A 279 12.68 24.10 -7.61
CA TYR A 279 11.21 23.96 -7.57
C TYR A 279 10.73 22.53 -7.83
N TYR A 280 11.64 21.58 -8.09
CA TYR A 280 11.32 20.16 -8.24
C TYR A 280 11.65 19.40 -6.94
N PRO A 281 10.63 18.94 -6.17
CA PRO A 281 10.85 18.13 -4.98
C PRO A 281 11.67 16.88 -5.29
N SER A 282 12.76 16.69 -4.54
CA SER A 282 13.71 15.59 -4.77
C SER A 282 13.93 14.77 -3.50
N ILE A 283 14.13 13.45 -3.66
CA ILE A 283 14.36 12.50 -2.56
C ILE A 283 15.57 12.92 -1.72
N LEU A 284 15.41 12.83 -0.40
CA LEU A 284 16.42 13.15 0.61
C LEU A 284 17.45 12.02 0.75
N THR A 285 18.70 12.26 0.38
CA THR A 285 19.82 11.31 0.59
C THR A 285 21.11 12.00 0.95
N ILE A 286 21.98 11.26 1.63
CA ILE A 286 23.29 11.74 2.12
C ILE A 286 24.16 12.27 0.96
N GLU A 287 24.17 11.57 -0.18
CA GLU A 287 24.96 11.98 -1.36
C GLU A 287 24.53 13.37 -1.87
N ARG A 288 23.21 13.64 -1.88
CA ARG A 288 22.66 14.94 -2.31
C ARG A 288 22.90 16.07 -1.32
N TYR A 289 23.01 15.79 -0.02
CA TYR A 289 23.39 16.79 0.97
C TYR A 289 24.79 17.38 0.72
N GLY A 290 25.67 16.62 0.04
CA GLY A 290 26.97 17.13 -0.40
C GLY A 290 26.91 18.10 -1.58
N TYR A 291 25.77 18.18 -2.29
CA TYR A 291 25.59 18.99 -3.50
C TYR A 291 24.73 20.22 -3.25
N ALA A 292 23.72 20.09 -2.38
CA ALA A 292 22.71 21.11 -2.15
C ALA A 292 22.18 21.03 -0.70
N ARG A 293 21.48 22.08 -0.26
CA ARG A 293 20.88 22.14 1.07
C ARG A 293 19.36 21.95 0.99
N VAL A 294 18.81 21.09 1.84
CA VAL A 294 17.35 20.88 1.91
C VAL A 294 16.70 22.04 2.62
N ILE A 295 15.76 22.73 1.98
CA ILE A 295 14.98 23.82 2.57
C ILE A 295 13.98 23.25 3.57
N PHE A 296 13.08 22.38 3.08
CA PHE A 296 12.07 21.72 3.91
C PHE A 296 11.47 20.50 3.15
N PRO A 297 11.11 19.40 3.84
CA PRO A 297 10.32 18.32 3.27
C PRO A 297 8.90 18.76 2.93
N GLN A 298 8.46 18.56 1.69
CA GLN A 298 7.17 19.09 1.21
C GLN A 298 6.19 18.03 0.72
N TRP A 299 6.67 17.02 -0.02
CA TRP A 299 5.80 16.05 -0.68
C TRP A 299 6.01 14.64 -0.09
N PRO A 300 4.97 14.01 0.49
CA PRO A 300 5.07 12.61 0.90
C PRO A 300 5.03 11.72 -0.34
N THR A 301 6.09 10.96 -0.59
CA THR A 301 6.13 9.98 -1.68
C THR A 301 6.11 8.56 -1.12
N ARG A 302 5.38 7.69 -1.80
CA ARG A 302 5.40 6.26 -1.50
C ARG A 302 5.33 5.52 -2.82
N THR A 303 6.17 4.52 -3.00
CA THR A 303 6.06 3.64 -4.16
C THR A 303 5.72 2.25 -3.69
N CYS A 304 4.91 1.53 -4.46
CA CYS A 304 4.41 0.23 -4.04
C CYS A 304 4.22 -0.72 -5.21
N PHE A 305 4.44 -2.00 -4.92
CA PHE A 305 3.98 -3.10 -5.74
C PHE A 305 2.49 -3.29 -5.52
N MET A 306 1.73 -3.18 -6.59
CA MET A 306 0.29 -3.38 -6.62
C MET A 306 -0.04 -4.70 -7.31
N PHE A 307 -0.95 -5.47 -6.73
CA PHE A 307 -1.47 -6.70 -7.33
C PHE A 307 -2.87 -7.03 -6.81
N ARG A 308 -3.60 -7.88 -7.53
CA ARG A 308 -4.90 -8.40 -7.06
C ARG A 308 -4.71 -9.62 -6.16
N THR A 309 -5.26 -9.56 -4.96
CA THR A 309 -5.43 -10.74 -4.11
C THR A 309 -6.65 -11.51 -4.59
N ILE A 310 -6.40 -12.68 -5.19
CA ILE A 310 -7.44 -13.59 -5.67
C ILE A 310 -7.66 -14.67 -4.58
N PRO A 311 -8.91 -15.06 -4.28
CA PRO A 311 -9.19 -16.16 -3.37
C PRO A 311 -8.36 -17.41 -3.72
N ALA A 312 -7.81 -18.06 -2.70
CA ALA A 312 -6.91 -19.19 -2.90
C ALA A 312 -7.58 -20.29 -3.71
N THR A 313 -6.98 -20.69 -4.82
CA THR A 313 -7.39 -21.83 -5.66
C THR A 313 -7.09 -23.19 -5.00
N LYS A 314 -6.69 -23.20 -3.72
CA LYS A 314 -6.34 -24.41 -2.98
C LYS A 314 -7.60 -25.04 -2.38
N MET A 315 -7.76 -26.34 -2.62
CA MET A 315 -8.82 -27.15 -2.02
C MET A 315 -8.69 -27.13 -0.49
N LYS A 316 -9.73 -26.65 0.20
CA LYS A 316 -9.85 -26.67 1.68
C LYS A 316 -10.86 -27.75 2.07
N PRO A 317 -10.45 -28.99 2.39
CA PRO A 317 -11.40 -30.09 2.67
C PRO A 317 -12.28 -29.83 3.90
N TRP A 318 -11.77 -29.06 4.87
CA TRP A 318 -12.45 -28.74 6.12
C TRP A 318 -13.58 -27.71 6.00
N ILE A 319 -13.82 -27.14 4.81
CA ILE A 319 -14.85 -26.11 4.63
C ILE A 319 -16.27 -26.63 4.88
N ILE A 320 -16.50 -27.93 4.65
CA ILE A 320 -17.80 -28.60 4.85
C ILE A 320 -18.16 -28.73 6.33
N LEU A 321 -17.16 -28.94 7.19
CA LEU A 321 -17.39 -29.13 8.64
C LEU A 321 -17.41 -27.82 9.41
N LYS A 322 -16.98 -26.71 8.79
CA LYS A 322 -16.91 -25.36 9.37
C LYS A 322 -18.24 -24.78 9.89
N PRO A 323 -19.43 -25.06 9.30
CA PRO A 323 -20.69 -24.41 9.72
C PRO A 323 -21.10 -24.68 11.17
N PHE A 324 -20.70 -25.80 11.75
CA PHE A 324 -20.98 -26.14 13.14
C PHE A 324 -19.70 -26.34 13.94
N ALA A 325 -19.75 -26.00 15.23
CA ALA A 325 -18.67 -26.31 16.15
C ALA A 325 -18.54 -27.84 16.32
N ALA A 326 -17.33 -28.30 16.67
CA ALA A 326 -17.07 -29.72 16.89
C ALA A 326 -18.05 -30.33 17.92
N ASP A 327 -18.32 -29.61 19.01
CA ASP A 327 -19.25 -30.03 20.06
C ASP A 327 -20.69 -30.22 19.55
N THR A 328 -21.13 -29.36 18.63
CA THR A 328 -22.45 -29.49 17.99
C THR A 328 -22.50 -30.72 17.09
N TRP A 329 -21.44 -31.00 16.32
CA TRP A 329 -21.36 -32.22 15.50
C TRP A 329 -21.43 -33.48 16.38
N TYR A 330 -20.69 -33.53 17.49
CA TYR A 330 -20.76 -34.65 18.43
C TYR A 330 -22.16 -34.81 19.04
N SER A 331 -22.81 -33.70 19.39
CA SER A 331 -24.17 -33.70 19.93
C SER A 331 -25.20 -34.21 18.90
N ILE A 332 -25.08 -33.81 17.63
CA ILE A 332 -25.94 -34.31 16.55
C ILE A 332 -25.75 -35.82 16.42
N ILE A 333 -24.51 -36.31 16.33
CA ILE A 333 -24.23 -37.75 16.21
C ILE A 333 -24.82 -38.52 17.39
N LEU A 334 -24.66 -38.01 18.62
CA LEU A 334 -25.22 -38.61 19.83
C LEU A 334 -26.76 -38.71 19.75
N ILE A 335 -27.44 -37.64 19.36
CA ILE A 335 -28.91 -37.62 19.20
C ILE A 335 -29.35 -38.59 18.10
N VAL A 336 -28.60 -38.70 17.00
CA VAL A 336 -28.90 -39.65 15.92
C VAL A 336 -28.80 -41.09 16.42
N VAL A 337 -27.76 -41.43 17.19
CA VAL A 337 -27.62 -42.78 17.77
C VAL A 337 -28.77 -43.09 18.76
N ILE A 338 -29.13 -42.13 19.62
CA ILE A 338 -30.24 -42.27 20.57
C ILE A 338 -31.57 -42.47 19.83
N THR A 339 -31.82 -41.69 18.78
CA THR A 339 -33.06 -41.81 18.00
C THR A 339 -33.15 -43.11 17.22
N ILE A 340 -32.04 -43.65 16.70
CA ILE A 340 -31.98 -44.99 16.09
C ILE A 340 -32.37 -46.06 17.11
N PHE A 341 -31.83 -45.98 18.34
CA PHE A 341 -32.14 -46.95 19.38
C PHE A 341 -33.61 -46.90 19.81
N ILE A 342 -34.13 -45.68 20.04
CA ILE A 342 -35.54 -45.48 20.40
C ILE A 342 -36.47 -45.99 19.29
N LEU A 343 -36.18 -45.65 18.02
CA LEU A 343 -36.98 -46.11 16.89
C LEU A 343 -36.93 -47.63 16.75
N SER A 344 -35.76 -48.25 16.97
CA SER A 344 -35.62 -49.71 16.94
C SER A 344 -36.41 -50.39 18.07
N CYS A 345 -36.42 -49.82 19.28
CA CYS A 345 -37.23 -50.31 20.38
C CYS A 345 -38.73 -50.20 20.08
N ILE A 346 -39.19 -49.06 19.55
CA ILE A 346 -40.60 -48.84 19.18
C ILE A 346 -41.03 -49.88 18.14
N LEU A 347 -40.28 -50.05 17.06
CA LEU A 347 -40.64 -50.99 15.99
C LEU A 347 -40.66 -52.44 16.46
N LYS A 348 -39.77 -52.81 17.38
CA LYS A 348 -39.75 -54.14 18.00
C LYS A 348 -40.95 -54.37 18.92
N LEU A 349 -41.38 -53.34 19.65
CA LEU A 349 -42.57 -53.38 20.51
C LEU A 349 -43.87 -53.45 19.70
N GLU A 350 -43.91 -52.80 18.53
CA GLU A 350 -45.06 -52.79 17.62
C GLU A 350 -45.26 -54.12 16.85
N ARG A 351 -44.46 -55.17 17.13
CA ARG A 351 -44.44 -56.49 16.43
C ARG A 351 -44.30 -56.38 14.91
N ALA A 352 -43.51 -55.42 14.45
CA ALA A 352 -43.12 -55.33 13.06
C ALA A 352 -41.89 -56.25 12.84
N ASP A 353 -42.11 -57.57 12.84
CA ASP A 353 -41.04 -58.58 12.92
C ASP A 353 -40.04 -58.58 11.73
N ASP A 354 -40.36 -57.88 10.63
CA ASP A 354 -39.45 -57.65 9.49
C ASP A 354 -38.48 -56.45 9.67
N TYR A 355 -38.66 -55.62 10.71
CA TYR A 355 -37.98 -54.34 10.87
C TYR A 355 -36.91 -54.38 11.97
N GLY A 356 -35.70 -54.83 11.61
CA GLY A 356 -34.53 -54.83 12.49
C GLY A 356 -33.84 -53.45 12.66
N CYS A 357 -32.80 -53.42 13.50
CA CYS A 357 -31.98 -52.23 13.79
C CYS A 357 -31.36 -51.59 12.52
N SER A 358 -31.03 -52.38 11.51
CA SER A 358 -30.52 -51.91 10.21
C SER A 358 -31.53 -51.04 9.47
N ILE A 359 -32.81 -51.42 9.49
CA ILE A 359 -33.88 -50.68 8.83
C ILE A 359 -34.19 -49.39 9.60
N SER A 360 -34.22 -49.44 10.94
CA SER A 360 -34.32 -48.24 11.77
C SER A 360 -33.19 -47.25 11.47
N THR A 361 -31.96 -47.76 11.28
CA THR A 361 -30.80 -46.93 10.94
C THR A 361 -30.98 -46.26 9.57
N LEU A 362 -31.37 -47.01 8.55
CA LEU A 362 -31.65 -46.46 7.21
C LEU A 362 -32.73 -45.38 7.26
N ILE A 363 -33.81 -45.63 8.01
CA ILE A 363 -34.94 -44.70 8.15
C ILE A 363 -34.50 -43.41 8.83
N THR A 364 -33.79 -43.49 9.95
CA THR A 364 -33.28 -42.30 10.63
C THR A 364 -32.33 -41.52 9.73
N VAL A 365 -31.41 -42.20 9.02
CA VAL A 365 -30.46 -41.55 8.11
C VAL A 365 -31.19 -40.83 6.98
N ALA A 366 -32.13 -41.46 6.28
CA ALA A 366 -32.74 -40.76 5.16
C ALA A 366 -33.79 -39.73 5.60
N ALA A 367 -34.41 -39.85 6.79
CA ALA A 367 -35.20 -38.77 7.38
C ALA A 367 -34.33 -37.53 7.68
N LEU A 368 -33.10 -37.73 8.19
CA LEU A 368 -32.12 -36.64 8.36
C LEU A 368 -31.66 -36.05 7.02
N CYS A 369 -31.52 -36.89 5.99
CA CYS A 369 -31.23 -36.45 4.62
C CYS A 369 -32.46 -35.94 3.86
N GLN A 370 -33.61 -35.77 4.52
CA GLN A 370 -34.87 -35.29 3.94
C GLN A 370 -35.42 -36.13 2.78
N GLN A 371 -35.04 -37.41 2.73
CA GLN A 371 -35.60 -38.37 1.80
C GLN A 371 -36.86 -39.01 2.41
N GLY A 372 -37.93 -39.06 1.63
CA GLY A 372 -39.19 -39.67 2.05
C GLY A 372 -39.08 -41.19 2.12
N PHE A 373 -39.79 -41.80 3.08
CA PHE A 373 -39.92 -43.25 3.20
C PHE A 373 -41.37 -43.71 2.99
N PRO A 374 -41.57 -44.89 2.39
CA PRO A 374 -42.89 -45.53 2.37
C PRO A 374 -43.37 -45.78 3.81
N SER A 375 -44.67 -45.59 4.04
CA SER A 375 -45.30 -45.57 5.38
C SER A 375 -45.02 -46.85 6.18
N LEU A 376 -44.40 -46.68 7.35
CA LEU A 376 -43.81 -47.77 8.13
C LEU A 376 -44.82 -48.50 9.03
N SER A 377 -45.71 -47.76 9.69
CA SER A 377 -46.67 -48.29 10.66
C SER A 377 -47.86 -47.32 10.78
N ASN A 378 -49.05 -47.88 10.99
CA ASN A 378 -50.25 -47.08 11.27
C ASN A 378 -50.39 -46.70 12.75
N GLN A 379 -49.43 -47.08 13.60
CA GLN A 379 -49.47 -46.82 15.02
C GLN A 379 -48.97 -45.41 15.37
N SER A 380 -49.53 -44.85 16.44
CA SER A 380 -49.30 -43.47 16.87
C SER A 380 -47.86 -43.23 17.32
N ALA A 381 -47.26 -44.19 18.03
CA ALA A 381 -45.92 -44.04 18.61
C ALA A 381 -44.83 -43.92 17.54
N SER A 382 -44.81 -44.84 16.57
CA SER A 382 -43.93 -44.74 15.40
C SER A 382 -44.10 -43.43 14.61
N ARG A 383 -45.34 -42.95 14.43
CA ARG A 383 -45.61 -41.69 13.73
C ARG A 383 -45.07 -40.47 14.49
N ILE A 384 -45.25 -40.42 15.81
CA ILE A 384 -44.71 -39.34 16.64
C ILE A 384 -43.17 -39.34 16.59
N ALA A 385 -42.55 -40.52 16.70
CA ALA A 385 -41.09 -40.64 16.59
C ALA A 385 -40.56 -40.20 15.23
N LEU A 386 -41.22 -40.62 14.13
CA LEU A 386 -40.88 -40.19 12.78
C LEU A 386 -41.03 -38.67 12.61
N ILE A 387 -42.14 -38.08 13.08
CA ILE A 387 -42.36 -36.62 13.04
C ILE A 387 -41.21 -35.92 13.78
N GLN A 388 -40.84 -36.40 14.96
CA GLN A 388 -39.76 -35.80 15.75
C GLN A 388 -38.39 -35.88 15.04
N ILE A 389 -38.05 -37.04 14.46
CA ILE A 389 -36.81 -37.21 13.68
C ILE A 389 -36.81 -36.30 12.46
N THR A 390 -37.95 -36.17 11.78
CA THR A 390 -38.08 -35.32 10.58
C THR A 390 -37.97 -33.85 10.94
N VAL A 391 -38.60 -33.40 12.04
CA VAL A 391 -38.48 -32.03 12.56
C VAL A 391 -37.03 -31.74 12.95
N PHE A 392 -36.36 -32.67 13.62
CA PHE A 392 -34.94 -32.53 13.96
C PHE A 392 -34.07 -32.43 12.70
N GLY A 393 -34.27 -33.31 11.70
CA GLY A 393 -33.56 -33.26 10.42
C GLY A 393 -33.80 -31.95 9.67
N LEU A 394 -35.03 -31.44 9.66
CA LEU A 394 -35.39 -30.15 9.06
C LEU A 394 -34.63 -29.00 9.74
N LEU A 395 -34.57 -28.97 11.07
CA LEU A 395 -33.83 -27.96 11.81
C LEU A 395 -32.34 -28.02 11.50
N VAL A 396 -31.72 -29.20 11.59
CA VAL A 396 -30.29 -29.39 11.28
C VAL A 396 -29.96 -28.92 9.87
N TYR A 397 -30.78 -29.29 8.88
CA TYR A 397 -30.61 -28.87 7.49
C TYR A 397 -30.72 -27.36 7.31
N ASN A 398 -31.77 -26.73 7.89
CA ASN A 398 -31.98 -25.29 7.76
C ASN A 398 -30.86 -24.48 8.41
N TYR A 399 -30.41 -24.88 9.61
CA TYR A 399 -29.29 -24.23 10.28
C TYR A 399 -27.97 -24.44 9.55
N TYR A 400 -27.70 -25.65 9.06
CA TYR A 400 -26.51 -25.92 8.26
C TYR A 400 -26.51 -25.09 6.98
N GLY A 401 -27.65 -25.04 6.26
CA GLY A 401 -27.84 -24.26 5.04
C GLY A 401 -27.63 -22.76 5.27
N ALA A 402 -28.20 -22.20 6.33
CA ALA A 402 -27.99 -20.80 6.69
C ALA A 402 -26.53 -20.50 7.07
N ALA A 403 -25.90 -21.38 7.85
CA ALA A 403 -24.53 -21.20 8.32
C ALA A 403 -23.50 -21.32 7.20
N ILE A 404 -23.65 -22.29 6.27
CA ILE A 404 -22.74 -22.42 5.13
C ILE A 404 -22.85 -21.21 4.19
N VAL A 405 -24.07 -20.71 3.93
CA VAL A 405 -24.28 -19.52 3.09
C VAL A 405 -23.67 -18.28 3.77
N SER A 406 -23.92 -18.07 5.05
CA SER A 406 -23.34 -16.97 5.82
C SER A 406 -21.82 -17.01 5.86
N ALA A 407 -21.23 -18.20 6.10
CA ALA A 407 -19.78 -18.38 6.12
C ALA A 407 -19.13 -18.08 4.77
N ARG A 408 -19.87 -18.17 3.66
CA ARG A 408 -19.40 -17.83 2.32
C ARG A 408 -19.55 -16.34 2.00
N LEU A 409 -20.64 -15.72 2.40
CA LEU A 409 -20.83 -14.28 2.20
C LEU A 409 -19.83 -13.46 3.03
N ASN A 410 -19.43 -13.97 4.18
CA ASN A 410 -18.53 -13.29 5.12
C ASN A 410 -17.07 -13.78 5.07
N GLU A 411 -16.63 -14.53 4.06
CA GLU A 411 -15.22 -14.98 4.00
C GLU A 411 -14.31 -13.77 3.70
N PRO A 412 -13.44 -13.34 4.64
CA PRO A 412 -12.61 -12.17 4.43
C PRO A 412 -11.56 -12.46 3.36
N LEU A 413 -11.31 -11.49 2.48
CA LEU A 413 -10.19 -11.52 1.55
C LEU A 413 -8.88 -11.48 2.36
N GLN A 414 -8.16 -12.60 2.40
CA GLN A 414 -6.85 -12.69 3.05
C GLN A 414 -5.79 -11.98 2.21
N LYS A 415 -5.64 -10.68 2.42
CA LYS A 415 -4.58 -9.88 1.77
C LYS A 415 -3.21 -10.21 2.35
N MET A 416 -2.19 -10.12 1.50
CA MET A 416 -0.80 -10.20 1.93
C MET A 416 -0.47 -9.03 2.85
N ASN A 417 0.33 -9.29 3.88
CA ASN A 417 0.87 -8.23 4.73
C ASN A 417 1.79 -7.30 3.91
N ASP A 418 1.82 -6.02 4.26
CA ASP A 418 2.69 -4.99 3.68
C ASP A 418 4.17 -5.28 4.05
N SER A 419 4.78 -6.23 3.34
CA SER A 419 6.15 -6.70 3.59
C SER A 419 6.83 -7.17 2.31
N LEU A 420 7.99 -6.59 2.02
CA LEU A 420 8.83 -6.99 0.88
C LEU A 420 9.33 -8.43 1.01
N TYR A 421 9.51 -8.94 2.24
CA TYR A 421 9.85 -10.34 2.47
C TYR A 421 8.74 -11.27 1.95
N SER A 422 7.48 -10.97 2.26
CA SER A 422 6.33 -11.76 1.78
C SER A 422 6.22 -11.71 0.26
N LEU A 423 6.45 -10.54 -0.34
CA LEU A 423 6.42 -10.36 -1.78
C LEU A 423 7.52 -11.19 -2.48
N ALA A 424 8.74 -11.18 -1.95
CA ALA A 424 9.85 -11.98 -2.50
C ALA A 424 9.56 -13.50 -2.48
N HIS A 425 8.87 -14.00 -1.45
CA HIS A 425 8.50 -15.41 -1.33
C HIS A 425 7.25 -15.80 -2.13
N SER A 426 6.47 -14.83 -2.60
CA SER A 426 5.20 -15.07 -3.31
C SER A 426 5.37 -15.75 -4.68
N LYS A 427 6.60 -15.73 -5.24
CA LYS A 427 6.94 -16.21 -6.59
C LYS A 427 6.09 -15.57 -7.72
N MET A 428 5.44 -14.44 -7.45
CA MET A 428 4.67 -13.70 -8.45
C MET A 428 5.60 -13.09 -9.50
N HIS A 429 5.11 -12.99 -10.74
CA HIS A 429 5.82 -12.23 -11.76
C HIS A 429 5.79 -10.74 -11.40
N MET A 430 6.94 -10.08 -11.52
CA MET A 430 7.11 -8.69 -11.12
C MET A 430 7.63 -7.84 -12.28
N ALA A 431 7.08 -6.64 -12.42
CA ALA A 431 7.64 -5.58 -13.25
C ALA A 431 7.42 -4.22 -12.57
N ALA A 432 8.04 -3.18 -13.10
CA ALA A 432 7.95 -1.82 -12.61
C ALA A 432 7.76 -0.84 -13.77
N GLU A 433 7.25 0.33 -13.46
CA GLU A 433 7.29 1.47 -14.35
C GLU A 433 8.74 1.91 -14.59
N LYS A 434 9.07 2.32 -15.82
CA LYS A 434 10.38 2.88 -16.14
C LYS A 434 10.51 4.30 -15.58
N ASN A 435 10.81 4.39 -14.29
CA ASN A 435 11.02 5.65 -13.60
C ASN A 435 12.51 5.80 -13.19
N VAL A 436 13.07 7.00 -13.41
CA VAL A 436 14.48 7.32 -13.07
C VAL A 436 14.75 7.15 -11.57
N PHE A 437 13.75 7.36 -10.71
CA PHE A 437 13.87 7.21 -9.26
C PHE A 437 13.86 5.75 -8.80
N PHE A 438 13.36 4.80 -9.60
CA PHE A 438 13.20 3.42 -9.16
C PHE A 438 14.54 2.78 -8.75
N ASN A 439 15.58 2.98 -9.56
CA ASN A 439 16.92 2.50 -9.27
C ASN A 439 17.52 3.15 -8.01
N PHE A 440 17.18 4.41 -7.76
CA PHE A 440 17.60 5.13 -6.58
C PHE A 440 16.95 4.57 -5.31
N LEU A 441 15.66 4.24 -5.37
CA LEU A 441 14.92 3.60 -4.27
C LEU A 441 15.52 2.25 -3.89
N LEU A 442 15.96 1.46 -4.87
CA LEU A 442 16.60 0.15 -4.63
C LEU A 442 18.01 0.24 -4.01
N ARG A 443 18.67 1.40 -4.06
CA ARG A 443 19.96 1.61 -3.37
C ARG A 443 19.81 1.91 -1.89
N ASN A 444 18.59 2.15 -1.41
CA ASN A 444 18.33 2.55 -0.03
C ASN A 444 18.86 1.51 0.98
N PRO A 445 19.60 1.91 2.04
CA PRO A 445 20.24 0.98 2.97
C PRO A 445 19.28 0.22 3.89
N ARG A 446 17.96 0.45 3.82
CA ARG A 446 16.99 -0.28 4.64
C ARG A 446 17.06 -1.81 4.40
N PRO A 447 16.95 -2.63 5.47
CA PRO A 447 17.21 -4.07 5.39
C PRO A 447 16.20 -4.83 4.51
N ASP A 448 14.94 -4.40 4.49
CA ASP A 448 13.87 -4.95 3.65
C ASP A 448 14.12 -4.71 2.15
N VAL A 449 14.55 -3.51 1.78
CA VAL A 449 14.92 -3.15 0.40
C VAL A 449 16.18 -3.92 -0.03
N GLN A 450 17.19 -3.99 0.84
CA GLN A 450 18.42 -4.76 0.55
C GLN A 450 18.14 -6.26 0.42
N TYR A 451 17.21 -6.80 1.21
CA TYR A 451 16.76 -8.18 1.06
C TYR A 451 16.03 -8.41 -0.27
N PHE A 452 15.18 -7.47 -0.70
CA PHE A 452 14.41 -7.57 -1.94
C PHE A 452 15.27 -7.38 -3.20
N ARG A 453 16.30 -6.53 -3.14
CA ARG A 453 17.12 -6.13 -4.29
C ARG A 453 17.73 -7.29 -5.09
N PRO A 454 18.31 -8.35 -4.50
CA PRO A 454 18.77 -9.54 -5.23
C PRO A 454 17.67 -10.22 -6.05
N PHE A 455 16.44 -10.33 -5.50
CA PHE A 455 15.31 -10.94 -6.20
C PHE A 455 14.89 -10.11 -7.41
N TRP A 456 14.88 -8.79 -7.28
CA TRP A 456 14.63 -7.89 -8.39
C TRP A 456 15.71 -8.01 -9.49
N ASN A 457 16.98 -8.05 -9.08
CA ASN A 457 18.11 -8.16 -10.01
C ASN A 457 18.17 -9.51 -10.74
N ALA A 458 17.49 -10.56 -10.26
CA ALA A 458 17.40 -11.83 -10.97
C ALA A 458 16.47 -11.78 -12.20
N ILE A 459 15.58 -10.80 -12.30
CA ILE A 459 14.66 -10.64 -13.43
C ILE A 459 15.44 -10.09 -14.65
N PRO A 460 15.26 -10.61 -15.87
CA PRO A 460 15.89 -10.05 -17.06
C PRO A 460 15.47 -8.60 -17.32
N GLU A 461 16.40 -7.73 -17.71
CA GLU A 461 16.16 -6.29 -17.87
C GLU A 461 15.01 -5.98 -18.87
N SER A 462 14.89 -6.78 -19.94
CA SER A 462 13.81 -6.64 -20.94
C SER A 462 12.40 -6.88 -20.39
N LYS A 463 12.27 -7.52 -19.22
CA LYS A 463 10.98 -7.79 -18.56
C LYS A 463 10.77 -7.00 -17.28
N ARG A 464 11.78 -6.22 -16.84
CA ARG A 464 11.69 -5.42 -15.60
C ARG A 464 10.80 -4.21 -15.77
N PHE A 465 10.83 -3.59 -16.94
CA PHE A 465 10.16 -2.32 -17.17
C PHE A 465 9.11 -2.44 -18.26
N ILE A 466 7.87 -2.12 -17.92
CA ILE A 466 6.72 -2.09 -18.84
C ILE A 466 5.94 -0.78 -18.64
N SER A 467 5.02 -0.46 -19.56
CA SER A 467 4.20 0.76 -19.42
C SER A 467 3.12 0.61 -18.36
N ILE A 468 2.54 1.73 -17.91
CA ILE A 468 1.45 1.73 -16.93
C ILE A 468 0.24 0.96 -17.46
N GLU A 469 -0.10 1.11 -18.74
CA GLU A 469 -1.25 0.43 -19.36
C GLU A 469 -1.08 -1.09 -19.35
N GLU A 470 0.10 -1.58 -19.76
CA GLU A 470 0.43 -3.01 -19.71
C GLU A 470 0.48 -3.53 -18.27
N GLY A 471 1.01 -2.73 -17.34
CA GLY A 471 1.06 -3.03 -15.91
C GLY A 471 -0.34 -3.20 -15.30
N VAL A 472 -1.26 -2.28 -15.58
CA VAL A 472 -2.66 -2.32 -15.10
C VAL A 472 -3.40 -3.54 -15.64
N GLU A 473 -3.21 -3.87 -16.92
CA GLU A 473 -3.77 -5.08 -17.52
C GLU A 473 -3.17 -6.37 -16.89
N GLY A 474 -1.88 -6.36 -16.56
CA GLY A 474 -1.22 -7.42 -15.81
C GLY A 474 -1.82 -7.62 -14.42
N ILE A 475 -2.03 -6.54 -13.65
CA ILE A 475 -2.69 -6.58 -12.33
C ILE A 475 -4.11 -7.14 -12.48
N LYS A 476 -4.84 -6.75 -13.54
CA LYS A 476 -6.21 -7.21 -13.80
C LYS A 476 -6.30 -8.71 -14.04
N ARG A 477 -5.30 -9.32 -14.68
CA ARG A 477 -5.25 -10.79 -14.90
C ARG A 477 -4.95 -11.55 -13.61
N GLY A 478 -4.19 -10.95 -12.70
CA GLY A 478 -3.77 -11.54 -11.42
C GLY A 478 -2.51 -12.41 -11.53
N GLY A 479 -1.91 -12.75 -10.38
CA GLY A 479 -0.62 -13.45 -10.33
C GLY A 479 0.60 -12.61 -10.76
N PHE A 480 0.38 -11.32 -10.99
CA PHE A 480 1.37 -10.33 -11.40
C PHE A 480 1.38 -9.15 -10.42
N ALA A 481 2.57 -8.70 -10.04
CA ALA A 481 2.78 -7.55 -9.17
C ALA A 481 3.54 -6.46 -9.93
N TYR A 482 2.94 -5.27 -10.00
CA TYR A 482 3.46 -4.15 -10.76
C TYR A 482 3.82 -2.99 -9.82
N HIS A 483 5.02 -2.46 -9.94
CA HIS A 483 5.48 -1.32 -9.16
C HIS A 483 5.33 -0.02 -9.93
N ALA A 484 4.67 0.96 -9.31
CA ALA A 484 4.53 2.33 -9.82
C ALA A 484 4.32 3.32 -8.67
N ASP A 485 4.37 4.61 -8.97
CA ASP A 485 3.87 5.63 -8.05
C ASP A 485 2.32 5.59 -8.03
N PRO A 486 1.68 5.53 -6.85
CA PRO A 486 0.24 5.66 -6.72
C PRO A 486 -0.37 6.87 -7.43
N ASP A 487 0.35 7.99 -7.48
CA ASP A 487 -0.13 9.20 -8.14
C ASP A 487 -0.30 9.00 -9.66
N ASP A 488 0.51 8.14 -10.28
CA ASP A 488 0.49 7.88 -11.72
C ASP A 488 -0.47 6.74 -12.09
N ILE A 489 -0.52 5.67 -11.27
CA ILE A 489 -1.27 4.45 -11.60
C ILE A 489 -2.73 4.46 -11.16
N TYR A 490 -3.09 5.16 -10.07
CA TYR A 490 -4.46 5.14 -9.54
C TYR A 490 -5.53 5.61 -10.53
N PRO A 491 -5.32 6.67 -11.34
CA PRO A 491 -6.30 7.08 -12.36
C PRO A 491 -6.58 5.96 -13.37
N SER A 492 -5.52 5.26 -13.82
CA SER A 492 -5.64 4.15 -14.76
C SER A 492 -6.33 2.93 -14.15
N ILE A 493 -6.09 2.64 -12.86
CA ILE A 493 -6.79 1.58 -12.14
C ILE A 493 -8.28 1.90 -11.99
N GLU A 494 -8.63 3.13 -11.61
CA GLU A 494 -10.02 3.55 -11.41
C GLU A 494 -10.85 3.44 -12.69
N LEU A 495 -10.24 3.68 -13.86
CA LEU A 495 -10.88 3.50 -15.16
C LEU A 495 -10.99 2.04 -15.60
N ALA A 496 -10.00 1.20 -15.28
CA ALA A 496 -9.92 -0.16 -15.80
C ALA A 496 -10.59 -1.23 -14.93
N PHE A 497 -10.78 -0.97 -13.63
CA PHE A 497 -11.16 -1.96 -12.62
C PHE A 497 -12.59 -1.76 -12.15
N ASP A 498 -13.32 -2.87 -11.99
CA ASP A 498 -14.61 -2.86 -11.32
C ASP A 498 -14.43 -2.63 -9.80
N LYS A 499 -15.48 -2.16 -9.12
CA LYS A 499 -15.46 -1.93 -7.65
C LYS A 499 -14.92 -3.13 -6.86
N GLN A 500 -15.31 -4.36 -7.25
CA GLN A 500 -14.81 -5.58 -6.63
C GLN A 500 -13.29 -5.76 -6.83
N MET A 501 -12.78 -5.47 -8.03
CA MET A 501 -11.36 -5.58 -8.34
C MET A 501 -10.54 -4.54 -7.56
N ILE A 502 -11.07 -3.33 -7.39
CA ILE A 502 -10.49 -2.29 -6.54
C ILE A 502 -10.36 -2.79 -5.10
N CYS A 503 -11.40 -3.42 -4.55
CA CYS A 503 -11.36 -3.98 -3.20
C CYS A 503 -10.37 -5.14 -3.06
N GLN A 504 -10.10 -5.90 -4.13
CA GLN A 504 -9.08 -6.97 -4.16
C GLN A 504 -7.65 -6.44 -4.31
N LEU A 505 -7.46 -5.16 -4.61
CA LEU A 505 -6.14 -4.57 -4.75
C LEU A 505 -5.37 -4.63 -3.43
N THR A 506 -4.12 -5.07 -3.53
CA THR A 506 -3.17 -5.18 -2.42
C THR A 506 -1.92 -4.40 -2.79
N GLU A 507 -1.44 -3.60 -1.84
CA GLU A 507 -0.31 -2.70 -2.00
C GLU A 507 0.78 -3.13 -1.02
N VAL A 508 1.97 -3.42 -1.54
CA VAL A 508 3.17 -3.67 -0.75
C VAL A 508 4.16 -2.55 -1.03
N HIS A 509 4.47 -1.74 -0.03
CA HIS A 509 5.31 -0.55 -0.20
C HIS A 509 6.78 -0.96 -0.33
N LEU A 510 7.45 -0.41 -1.34
CA LEU A 510 8.90 -0.51 -1.47
C LEU A 510 9.59 0.48 -0.54
N LEU A 511 9.14 1.72 -0.55
CA LEU A 511 9.66 2.77 0.31
C LEU A 511 8.60 3.84 0.56
N LYS A 512 8.49 4.27 1.82
CA LYS A 512 7.80 5.50 2.22
C LYS A 512 8.87 6.53 2.55
N SER A 513 8.86 7.66 1.85
CA SER A 513 9.85 8.74 1.96
C SER A 513 9.17 10.11 1.81
N GLU A 514 9.91 11.17 2.07
CA GLU A 514 9.51 12.53 1.73
C GLU A 514 10.44 13.09 0.66
N LEU A 515 9.90 13.95 -0.20
CA LEU A 515 10.64 14.77 -1.15
C LEU A 515 10.76 16.18 -0.57
N GLY A 516 11.97 16.73 -0.57
CA GLY A 516 12.23 18.10 -0.13
C GLY A 516 12.40 19.04 -1.30
N LEU A 517 12.12 20.33 -1.07
CA LEU A 517 12.64 21.40 -1.90
C LEU A 517 14.08 21.72 -1.48
N TRP A 518 14.91 22.05 -2.46
CA TRP A 518 16.35 22.21 -2.27
C TRP A 518 16.78 23.62 -2.65
N SER A 519 17.90 24.06 -2.09
CA SER A 519 18.60 25.27 -2.50
C SER A 519 20.06 24.94 -2.73
N ASN A 520 20.74 25.83 -3.46
CA ASN A 520 22.20 25.80 -3.49
C ASN A 520 22.75 25.93 -2.05
N LEU A 521 23.90 25.30 -1.80
CA LEU A 521 24.67 25.42 -0.56
C LEU A 521 24.96 26.87 -0.18
N LYS A 522 25.19 27.77 -1.16
CA LYS A 522 25.49 29.21 -0.95
C LYS A 522 24.26 30.12 -1.10
N SER A 523 23.05 29.56 -1.20
CA SER A 523 21.86 30.33 -1.50
C SER A 523 21.46 31.26 -0.36
N HIS A 524 21.44 32.58 -0.61
CA HIS A 524 20.91 33.59 0.31
C HIS A 524 19.37 33.54 0.45
N PHE A 525 18.69 32.73 -0.37
CA PHE A 525 17.24 32.52 -0.32
C PHE A 525 16.83 31.33 0.55
N HIS A 526 17.79 30.54 1.05
CA HIS A 526 17.52 29.31 1.82
C HIS A 526 16.69 29.57 3.08
N GLU A 527 17.16 30.47 3.95
CA GLU A 527 16.52 30.72 5.26
C GLU A 527 15.13 31.34 5.11
N ILE A 528 14.95 32.30 4.20
CA ILE A 528 13.63 32.90 3.95
C ILE A 528 12.64 31.90 3.38
N SER A 529 13.11 31.03 2.49
CA SER A 529 12.30 29.97 1.91
C SER A 529 11.89 28.96 2.97
N LYS A 530 12.79 28.60 3.88
CA LYS A 530 12.50 27.72 5.02
C LYS A 530 11.44 28.32 5.95
N ILE A 531 11.58 29.59 6.31
CA ILE A 531 10.62 30.30 7.18
C ILE A 531 9.24 30.39 6.51
N ALA A 532 9.16 30.80 5.24
CA ALA A 532 7.89 30.89 4.54
C ALA A 532 7.22 29.52 4.33
N LEU A 533 7.99 28.51 3.95
CA LEU A 533 7.48 27.15 3.76
C LEU A 533 6.96 26.53 5.06
N LEU A 534 7.59 26.82 6.21
CA LEU A 534 7.07 26.46 7.52
C LEU A 534 5.70 27.12 7.77
N LYS A 535 5.58 28.41 7.48
CA LYS A 535 4.31 29.14 7.60
C LYS A 535 3.21 28.56 6.70
N ILE A 536 3.54 28.28 5.44
CA ILE A 536 2.65 27.63 4.44
C ILE A 536 2.20 26.24 4.91
N ASN A 537 3.09 25.49 5.57
CA ASN A 537 2.75 24.19 6.12
C ASN A 537 1.78 24.32 7.31
N THR A 538 2.07 25.21 8.26
CA THR A 538 1.23 25.43 9.45
C THR A 538 -0.15 26.00 9.13
N SER A 539 -0.29 26.76 8.03
CA SER A 539 -1.59 27.29 7.58
C SER A 539 -2.45 26.28 6.82
N GLY A 540 -1.92 25.08 6.53
CA GLY A 540 -2.63 24.04 5.80
C GLY A 540 -2.61 24.19 4.26
N LEU A 541 -1.99 25.24 3.72
CA LEU A 541 -1.85 25.45 2.27
C LEU A 541 -1.10 24.30 1.61
N ARG A 542 0.00 23.82 2.22
CA ARG A 542 0.72 22.63 1.75
C ARG A 542 -0.21 21.43 1.60
N ARG A 543 -1.05 21.17 2.62
CA ARG A 543 -1.98 20.04 2.63
C ARG A 543 -3.07 20.17 1.56
N ARG A 544 -3.50 21.40 1.27
CA ARG A 544 -4.44 21.70 0.18
C ARG A 544 -3.80 21.38 -1.18
N GLU A 545 -2.60 21.87 -1.44
CA GLU A 545 -1.91 21.64 -2.72
C GLU A 545 -1.59 20.16 -2.96
N ILE A 546 -1.17 19.42 -1.93
CA ILE A 546 -1.00 17.95 -2.03
C ILE A 546 -2.32 17.29 -2.41
N ARG A 547 -3.42 17.60 -1.72
CA ARG A 547 -4.73 16.99 -2.02
C ARG A 547 -5.23 17.33 -3.43
N ARG A 548 -4.91 18.52 -3.93
CA ARG A 548 -5.29 18.99 -5.26
C ARG A 548 -4.56 18.22 -6.37
N ARG A 549 -3.29 17.86 -6.14
CA ARG A 549 -2.40 17.32 -7.17
C ARG A 549 -2.16 15.80 -7.06
N SER A 550 -2.22 15.23 -5.87
CA SER A 550 -2.09 13.77 -5.67
C SER A 550 -3.31 13.02 -6.19
N ALA A 551 -3.10 11.84 -6.75
CA ALA A 551 -4.21 10.99 -7.15
C ALA A 551 -4.91 10.43 -5.93
N ARG A 552 -6.24 10.40 -5.98
CA ARG A 552 -7.05 9.79 -4.93
C ARG A 552 -6.91 8.28 -5.02
N LYS A 553 -6.74 7.63 -3.87
CA LYS A 553 -6.83 6.17 -3.79
C LYS A 553 -8.23 5.71 -4.26
N PRO A 554 -8.32 4.76 -5.21
CA PRO A 554 -9.59 4.25 -5.71
C PRO A 554 -10.49 3.77 -4.57
N TYR A 555 -11.76 4.17 -4.61
CA TYR A 555 -12.70 3.90 -3.53
C TYR A 555 -13.18 2.44 -3.57
N CYS A 556 -12.91 1.70 -2.50
CA CYS A 556 -13.50 0.40 -2.25
C CYS A 556 -14.74 0.56 -1.36
N PRO A 557 -15.96 0.24 -1.82
CA PRO A 557 -17.15 0.25 -0.96
C PRO A 557 -17.07 -0.89 0.05
N SER A 558 -17.08 -0.55 1.35
CA SER A 558 -17.13 -1.53 2.44
C SER A 558 -18.52 -2.15 2.63
N ASP A 559 -19.55 -1.49 2.11
CA ASP A 559 -20.95 -1.80 2.44
C ASP A 559 -21.63 -2.68 1.38
N GLU A 560 -20.97 -2.88 0.22
CA GLU A 560 -21.43 -3.76 -0.86
C GLU A 560 -20.85 -5.18 -0.68
N ILE A 561 -21.72 -6.19 -0.53
CA ILE A 561 -21.31 -7.59 -0.43
C ILE A 561 -21.05 -8.14 -1.84
N PHE A 562 -19.78 -8.41 -2.15
CA PHE A 562 -19.40 -9.02 -3.43
C PHE A 562 -19.47 -10.55 -3.35
N VAL A 563 -20.50 -11.14 -3.97
CA VAL A 563 -20.65 -12.60 -4.07
C VAL A 563 -19.67 -13.13 -5.12
N SER A 564 -18.69 -13.93 -4.70
CA SER A 564 -17.77 -14.62 -5.61
C SER A 564 -18.42 -15.89 -6.14
N SER A 565 -18.16 -16.25 -7.41
CA SER A 565 -18.64 -17.51 -7.99
C SER A 565 -17.96 -18.71 -7.32
N VAL A 566 -18.73 -19.78 -7.07
CA VAL A 566 -18.20 -21.02 -6.49
C VAL A 566 -17.30 -21.70 -7.50
N THR A 567 -16.06 -21.97 -7.10
CA THR A 567 -15.10 -22.65 -7.97
C THR A 567 -15.18 -24.16 -7.84
N ILE A 568 -14.78 -24.89 -8.87
CA ILE A 568 -14.76 -26.37 -8.85
C ILE A 568 -13.89 -26.92 -7.71
N TYR A 569 -12.81 -26.21 -7.33
CA TYR A 569 -11.91 -26.59 -6.25
C TYR A 569 -12.59 -26.59 -4.87
N GLU A 570 -13.60 -25.75 -4.69
CA GLU A 570 -14.37 -25.67 -3.46
C GLU A 570 -15.47 -26.73 -3.38
N ALA A 571 -16.02 -27.14 -4.52
CA ALA A 571 -16.99 -28.24 -4.62
C ALA A 571 -16.32 -29.62 -4.63
N ALA A 572 -15.04 -29.70 -4.99
CA ALA A 572 -14.29 -30.94 -5.12
C ALA A 572 -14.36 -31.86 -3.87
N PRO A 573 -14.26 -31.38 -2.61
CA PRO A 573 -14.35 -32.26 -1.45
C PRO A 573 -15.69 -33.02 -1.36
N ILE A 574 -16.80 -32.40 -1.77
CA ILE A 574 -18.13 -33.04 -1.80
C ILE A 574 -18.18 -34.12 -2.88
N LEU A 575 -17.61 -33.82 -4.06
CA LEU A 575 -17.54 -34.79 -5.17
C LEU A 575 -16.66 -35.99 -4.80
N PHE A 576 -15.55 -35.78 -4.10
CA PHE A 576 -14.71 -36.88 -3.60
C PHE A 576 -15.42 -37.72 -2.53
N LEU A 577 -16.17 -37.09 -1.62
CA LEU A 577 -16.97 -37.82 -0.62
C LEU A 577 -18.02 -38.71 -1.28
N LEU A 578 -18.70 -38.21 -2.31
CA LEU A 578 -19.67 -38.97 -3.09
C LEU A 578 -19.00 -40.15 -3.82
N LEU A 579 -17.87 -39.91 -4.48
CA LEU A 579 -17.10 -40.95 -5.17
C LEU A 579 -16.66 -42.05 -4.20
N PHE A 580 -16.17 -41.66 -3.02
CA PHE A 580 -15.78 -42.59 -1.98
C PHE A 580 -16.96 -43.46 -1.50
N GLY A 581 -18.13 -42.87 -1.28
CA GLY A 581 -19.35 -43.59 -0.93
C GLY A 581 -19.79 -44.60 -2.00
N MET A 582 -19.72 -44.23 -3.28
CA MET A 582 -20.03 -45.14 -4.39
C MET A 582 -19.06 -46.33 -4.45
N ILE A 583 -17.76 -46.10 -4.24
CA ILE A 583 -16.76 -47.16 -4.22
C ILE A 583 -17.02 -48.13 -3.06
N ILE A 584 -17.30 -47.63 -1.85
CA ILE A 584 -17.64 -48.49 -0.70
C ILE A 584 -18.88 -49.33 -1.01
N SER A 585 -19.93 -48.72 -1.57
CA SER A 585 -21.15 -49.44 -1.94
C SER A 585 -20.87 -50.59 -2.91
N LEU A 586 -20.03 -50.36 -3.93
CA LEU A 586 -19.60 -51.40 -4.88
C LEU A 586 -18.78 -52.51 -4.21
N ILE A 587 -17.93 -52.17 -3.25
CA ILE A 587 -17.15 -53.15 -2.47
C ILE A 587 -18.09 -54.02 -1.63
N VAL A 588 -19.03 -53.41 -0.91
CA VAL A 588 -20.03 -54.14 -0.10
C VAL A 588 -20.86 -55.06 -1.00
N PHE A 589 -21.36 -54.56 -2.12
CA PHE A 589 -22.08 -55.38 -3.10
C PHE A 589 -21.23 -56.55 -3.63
N GLY A 590 -19.94 -56.31 -3.90
CA GLY A 590 -19.01 -57.37 -4.31
C GLY A 590 -18.81 -58.44 -3.23
N ILE A 591 -18.70 -58.04 -1.96
CA ILE A 591 -18.60 -58.95 -0.81
C ILE A 591 -19.89 -59.74 -0.65
N GLU A 592 -21.06 -59.09 -0.68
CA GLU A 592 -22.36 -59.76 -0.58
C GLU A 592 -22.55 -60.77 -1.71
N TYR A 593 -22.20 -60.41 -2.94
CA TYR A 593 -22.25 -61.32 -4.09
C TYR A 593 -21.32 -62.52 -3.90
N PHE A 594 -20.11 -62.31 -3.38
CA PHE A 594 -19.15 -63.38 -3.08
C PHE A 594 -19.65 -64.31 -1.96
N VAL A 595 -20.21 -63.76 -0.89
CA VAL A 595 -20.80 -64.54 0.22
C VAL A 595 -22.02 -65.33 -0.29
N PHE A 596 -22.88 -64.71 -1.09
CA PHE A 596 -24.04 -65.39 -1.69
C PHE A 596 -23.59 -66.55 -2.58
N TYR A 597 -22.58 -66.33 -3.43
CA TYR A 597 -22.05 -67.36 -4.31
C TYR A 597 -21.44 -68.54 -3.54
N THR A 598 -20.64 -68.26 -2.50
CA THR A 598 -20.01 -69.30 -1.68
C THR A 598 -21.03 -70.10 -0.84
N MET A 599 -22.09 -69.46 -0.34
CA MET A 599 -23.19 -70.13 0.35
C MET A 599 -24.03 -70.99 -0.60
N ASN A 600 -24.34 -70.52 -1.80
CA ASN A 600 -25.09 -71.30 -2.79
C ASN A 600 -24.27 -72.46 -3.38
N SER A 601 -22.95 -72.29 -3.52
CA SER A 601 -22.02 -73.37 -3.88
C SER A 601 -21.99 -74.47 -2.81
N LYS A 602 -21.95 -74.10 -1.52
CA LYS A 602 -22.09 -75.07 -0.42
C LYS A 602 -23.45 -75.79 -0.44
N ARG A 603 -24.55 -75.06 -0.64
CA ARG A 603 -25.91 -75.63 -0.69
C ARG A 603 -26.12 -76.58 -1.88
N THR A 604 -25.52 -76.29 -3.04
CA THR A 604 -25.53 -77.20 -4.20
C THR A 604 -24.63 -78.43 -3.98
N SER A 605 -23.52 -78.29 -3.25
CA SER A 605 -22.67 -79.43 -2.85
C SER A 605 -23.35 -80.37 -1.85
N ASP A 606 -24.12 -79.84 -0.88
CA ASP A 606 -24.88 -80.64 0.10
C ASP A 606 -26.10 -81.35 -0.50
N ILE A 607 -26.75 -80.73 -1.50
CA ILE A 607 -27.85 -81.37 -2.24
C ILE A 607 -27.30 -82.47 -3.18
N THR A 608 -26.11 -82.28 -3.78
CA THR A 608 -25.50 -83.32 -4.63
C THR A 608 -24.82 -84.45 -3.84
N SER A 609 -24.36 -84.23 -2.60
CA SER A 609 -23.80 -85.26 -1.73
C SER A 609 -24.89 -86.15 -1.09
N ASN A 610 -26.08 -85.61 -0.78
CA ASN A 610 -27.17 -86.36 -0.14
C ASN A 610 -28.14 -87.07 -1.10
N ILE A 611 -28.32 -86.58 -2.33
CA ILE A 611 -29.29 -87.18 -3.30
C ILE A 611 -28.63 -88.22 -4.23
N LYS A 612 -27.32 -88.10 -4.52
CA LYS A 612 -26.62 -89.06 -5.42
C LYS A 612 -26.44 -90.49 -4.86
N PRO A 613 -26.27 -90.75 -3.54
CA PRO A 613 -26.13 -92.12 -3.05
C PRO A 613 -27.48 -92.85 -2.99
N SER A 614 -28.54 -92.16 -2.52
CA SER A 614 -29.87 -92.74 -2.27
C SER A 614 -30.61 -93.12 -3.56
N THR A 615 -30.53 -92.29 -4.61
CA THR A 615 -31.14 -92.60 -5.91
C THR A 615 -30.36 -93.65 -6.72
N LYS A 616 -29.05 -93.81 -6.48
CA LYS A 616 -28.18 -94.74 -7.22
C LYS A 616 -28.19 -96.15 -6.62
N LEU A 617 -28.50 -96.33 -5.34
CA LEU A 617 -28.57 -97.64 -4.68
C LEU A 617 -29.95 -98.33 -4.78
N ILE A 618 -31.06 -97.59 -4.79
CA ILE A 618 -32.41 -98.21 -4.68
C ILE A 618 -33.11 -98.38 -6.04
N ILE A 619 -32.89 -97.47 -6.99
CA ILE A 619 -33.69 -97.41 -8.23
C ILE A 619 -33.00 -98.12 -9.41
N LYS A 620 -31.67 -98.25 -9.36
CA LYS A 620 -30.86 -98.74 -10.49
C LYS A 620 -30.89 -100.26 -10.73
N PRO A 621 -31.12 -101.13 -9.74
CA PRO A 621 -31.31 -102.56 -10.00
C PRO A 621 -32.75 -102.89 -10.42
N SER A 622 -33.75 -102.26 -9.79
CA SER A 622 -35.18 -102.58 -9.93
C SER A 622 -35.80 -102.13 -11.25
N ILE A 623 -35.34 -101.01 -11.84
CA ILE A 623 -35.88 -100.52 -13.12
C ILE A 623 -35.19 -101.19 -14.34
N LYS A 624 -34.01 -101.80 -14.15
CA LYS A 624 -33.19 -102.34 -15.25
C LYS A 624 -33.65 -103.74 -15.70
N SER A 625 -34.32 -104.52 -14.84
CA SER A 625 -34.95 -105.78 -15.23
C SER A 625 -36.25 -105.56 -16.00
N ASP A 626 -37.08 -104.60 -15.58
CA ASP A 626 -38.46 -104.50 -16.06
C ASP A 626 -38.61 -103.70 -17.37
N ILE A 627 -37.67 -102.79 -17.66
CA ILE A 627 -37.69 -102.02 -18.92
C ILE A 627 -37.17 -102.82 -20.13
N LYS A 628 -36.36 -103.88 -19.91
CA LYS A 628 -35.70 -104.60 -21.02
C LYS A 628 -36.61 -105.63 -21.73
N LEU A 629 -37.75 -106.00 -21.14
CA LEU A 629 -38.67 -107.00 -21.71
C LEU A 629 -40.09 -106.50 -22.06
N GLY A 630 -40.51 -105.27 -21.68
CA GLY A 630 -41.88 -104.81 -21.95
C GLY A 630 -42.05 -103.58 -22.87
N ILE A 631 -41.08 -102.64 -22.88
CA ILE A 631 -41.36 -101.25 -23.35
C ILE A 631 -40.58 -100.86 -24.63
N LYS A 632 -39.69 -101.72 -25.11
CA LYS A 632 -38.88 -101.44 -26.31
C LYS A 632 -39.64 -101.49 -27.66
N PRO A 633 -40.76 -102.22 -27.83
CA PRO A 633 -41.54 -102.13 -29.07
C PRO A 633 -42.44 -100.89 -29.13
N ASN A 634 -43.04 -100.47 -28.01
CA ASN A 634 -44.13 -99.47 -28.01
C ASN A 634 -43.69 -98.00 -28.07
N ILE A 635 -42.44 -97.65 -27.74
CA ILE A 635 -41.93 -96.26 -27.86
C ILE A 635 -41.49 -95.94 -29.29
N LYS A 636 -41.15 -96.95 -30.10
CA LYS A 636 -40.62 -96.73 -31.46
C LYS A 636 -41.71 -96.43 -32.49
N GLN A 637 -42.98 -96.69 -32.20
CA GLN A 637 -44.09 -96.55 -33.15
C GLN A 637 -45.06 -95.39 -32.87
N SER A 638 -45.10 -94.81 -31.66
CA SER A 638 -46.14 -93.80 -31.31
C SER A 638 -45.62 -92.41 -30.88
N ILE A 639 -44.43 -92.27 -30.29
CA ILE A 639 -44.01 -91.00 -29.64
C ILE A 639 -43.04 -90.17 -30.50
N LYS A 640 -42.23 -90.82 -31.35
CA LYS A 640 -41.20 -90.14 -32.16
C LYS A 640 -41.74 -89.17 -33.24
N PRO A 641 -42.94 -89.35 -33.84
CA PRO A 641 -43.50 -88.38 -34.76
C PRO A 641 -44.12 -87.16 -34.06
N ASN A 642 -44.79 -87.36 -32.91
CA ASN A 642 -45.59 -86.31 -32.25
C ASN A 642 -44.75 -85.25 -31.51
N MET A 643 -43.62 -85.64 -30.92
CA MET A 643 -42.74 -84.68 -30.22
C MET A 643 -41.96 -83.79 -31.21
N LYS A 644 -41.62 -84.31 -32.40
CA LYS A 644 -40.90 -83.56 -33.44
C LYS A 644 -41.79 -82.53 -34.15
N LYS A 645 -43.11 -82.75 -34.18
CA LYS A 645 -44.09 -81.84 -34.81
C LYS A 645 -44.51 -80.68 -33.89
N ASN A 646 -44.71 -80.94 -32.58
CA ASN A 646 -45.13 -79.90 -31.63
C ASN A 646 -44.00 -78.94 -31.18
N ILE A 647 -42.77 -79.43 -31.03
CA ILE A 647 -41.64 -78.58 -30.59
C ILE A 647 -41.22 -77.60 -31.71
N LYS A 648 -41.33 -77.99 -32.98
CA LYS A 648 -40.94 -77.15 -34.12
C LYS A 648 -41.99 -76.09 -34.49
N LEU A 649 -43.27 -76.30 -34.13
CA LEU A 649 -44.37 -75.39 -34.46
C LEU A 649 -44.58 -74.30 -33.41
N ASN A 650 -44.52 -74.62 -32.11
CA ASN A 650 -44.83 -73.64 -31.05
C ASN A 650 -43.65 -72.71 -30.72
N ILE A 651 -42.43 -73.24 -30.65
CA ILE A 651 -41.24 -72.42 -30.31
C ILE A 651 -40.93 -71.40 -31.41
N LYS A 652 -41.19 -71.74 -32.69
CA LYS A 652 -40.91 -70.86 -33.82
C LYS A 652 -41.97 -69.76 -34.02
N LYS A 653 -43.19 -69.97 -33.52
CA LYS A 653 -44.28 -68.99 -33.61
C LYS A 653 -44.17 -67.98 -32.46
N ASP A 654 -44.05 -68.44 -31.21
CA ASP A 654 -44.10 -67.56 -30.03
C ASP A 654 -42.86 -66.66 -29.87
N ILE A 655 -41.67 -67.16 -30.22
CA ILE A 655 -40.42 -66.37 -30.12
C ILE A 655 -40.34 -65.31 -31.23
N LYS A 656 -40.87 -65.60 -32.42
CA LYS A 656 -40.77 -64.67 -33.57
C LYS A 656 -41.81 -63.55 -33.51
N THR A 657 -43.05 -63.80 -33.09
CA THR A 657 -44.09 -62.75 -33.08
C THR A 657 -44.08 -61.84 -31.86
N ASN A 658 -43.62 -62.29 -30.68
CA ASN A 658 -43.68 -61.47 -29.47
C ASN A 658 -42.45 -60.57 -29.29
N MET A 659 -41.23 -61.04 -29.57
CA MET A 659 -40.04 -60.17 -29.51
C MET A 659 -40.01 -59.10 -30.60
N GLU A 660 -40.45 -59.39 -31.84
CA GLU A 660 -40.45 -58.38 -32.91
C GLU A 660 -41.52 -57.29 -32.72
N LYS A 661 -42.63 -57.58 -32.03
CA LYS A 661 -43.66 -56.56 -31.74
C LYS A 661 -43.27 -55.68 -30.56
N ASP A 662 -42.78 -56.25 -29.47
CA ASP A 662 -42.50 -55.48 -28.25
C ASP A 662 -41.26 -54.59 -28.37
N ILE A 663 -40.21 -55.07 -29.05
CA ILE A 663 -38.98 -54.29 -29.27
C ILE A 663 -39.22 -53.14 -30.26
N LYS A 664 -40.02 -53.38 -31.31
CA LYS A 664 -40.24 -52.40 -32.39
C LYS A 664 -41.28 -51.35 -32.04
N LEU A 665 -42.21 -51.65 -31.12
CA LEU A 665 -43.22 -50.69 -30.64
C LEU A 665 -42.69 -49.80 -29.53
N ASN A 666 -42.02 -50.34 -28.50
CA ASN A 666 -41.60 -49.54 -27.33
C ASN A 666 -40.38 -48.65 -27.62
N ILE A 667 -39.34 -49.17 -28.29
CA ILE A 667 -38.14 -48.39 -28.61
C ILE A 667 -38.46 -47.26 -29.60
N LYS A 668 -39.35 -47.50 -30.57
CA LYS A 668 -39.73 -46.49 -31.57
C LYS A 668 -40.63 -45.39 -30.98
N LYS A 669 -41.42 -45.69 -29.95
CA LYS A 669 -42.25 -44.72 -29.25
C LYS A 669 -41.41 -43.86 -28.31
N ASP A 670 -40.50 -44.45 -27.54
CA ASP A 670 -39.68 -43.71 -26.57
C ASP A 670 -38.64 -42.81 -27.25
N ILE A 671 -38.00 -43.27 -28.33
CA ILE A 671 -37.05 -42.44 -29.10
C ILE A 671 -37.76 -41.28 -29.80
N LYS A 672 -38.96 -41.50 -30.36
CA LYS A 672 -39.73 -40.44 -31.05
C LYS A 672 -40.24 -39.38 -30.06
N THR A 673 -40.64 -39.81 -28.86
CA THR A 673 -41.19 -38.90 -27.84
C THR A 673 -40.09 -38.04 -27.20
N ASN A 674 -38.90 -38.60 -26.96
CA ASN A 674 -37.75 -37.86 -26.42
C ASN A 674 -37.09 -36.93 -27.46
N MET A 675 -37.09 -37.29 -28.75
CA MET A 675 -36.62 -36.38 -29.81
C MET A 675 -37.55 -35.19 -30.06
N GLU A 676 -38.88 -35.35 -29.89
CA GLU A 676 -39.84 -34.26 -30.11
C GLU A 676 -39.99 -33.31 -28.92
N LYS A 677 -39.86 -33.79 -27.68
CA LYS A 677 -40.03 -32.96 -26.47
C LYS A 677 -38.75 -32.25 -26.02
N ASP A 678 -37.59 -32.90 -26.11
CA ASP A 678 -36.39 -32.40 -25.42
C ASP A 678 -35.36 -31.76 -26.38
N ILE A 679 -35.25 -32.24 -27.63
CA ILE A 679 -34.18 -31.79 -28.54
C ILE A 679 -34.63 -30.68 -29.51
N LYS A 680 -35.90 -30.66 -29.93
CA LYS A 680 -36.44 -29.65 -30.85
C LYS A 680 -36.54 -28.22 -30.27
N PRO A 681 -36.84 -27.99 -28.97
CA PRO A 681 -36.84 -26.63 -28.39
C PRO A 681 -35.43 -26.05 -28.28
N ASP A 682 -34.44 -26.84 -27.85
CA ASP A 682 -33.07 -26.39 -27.61
C ASP A 682 -32.33 -26.00 -28.90
N ILE A 683 -32.57 -26.72 -30.01
CA ILE A 683 -32.01 -26.36 -31.32
C ILE A 683 -32.66 -25.08 -31.90
N LYS A 684 -33.90 -24.75 -31.52
CA LYS A 684 -34.58 -23.50 -31.94
C LYS A 684 -34.11 -22.28 -31.11
N ILE A 685 -33.73 -22.48 -29.86
CA ILE A 685 -33.20 -21.42 -28.98
C ILE A 685 -31.77 -21.05 -29.40
N ASP A 686 -30.94 -22.04 -29.73
CA ASP A 686 -29.54 -21.81 -30.10
C ASP A 686 -29.35 -21.20 -31.52
N LYS A 687 -30.35 -21.35 -32.40
CA LYS A 687 -30.39 -20.65 -33.71
C LYS A 687 -30.89 -19.21 -33.62
N LYS A 688 -31.66 -18.85 -32.58
CA LYS A 688 -32.20 -17.50 -32.40
C LYS A 688 -31.24 -16.59 -31.61
N SER A 689 -30.41 -17.16 -30.73
CA SER A 689 -29.38 -16.45 -29.96
C SER A 689 -28.16 -16.02 -30.79
N LYS A 690 -27.87 -16.67 -31.93
CA LYS A 690 -26.73 -16.33 -32.81
C LYS A 690 -27.02 -15.28 -33.90
N ILE A 691 -28.25 -14.78 -34.04
CA ILE A 691 -28.62 -13.82 -35.12
C ILE A 691 -28.97 -12.41 -34.59
N LEU A 692 -29.06 -12.18 -33.27
CA LEU A 692 -29.39 -10.87 -32.69
C LEU A 692 -28.25 -10.31 -31.83
N LEU A 693 -27.11 -10.07 -32.47
CA LEU A 693 -26.05 -9.18 -31.97
C LEU A 693 -25.71 -8.19 -33.09
N LYS A 694 -26.65 -7.30 -33.39
CA LYS A 694 -26.43 -5.98 -33.98
C LYS A 694 -27.72 -5.18 -33.84
N ASP A 695 -27.55 -3.93 -33.41
CA ASP A 695 -28.52 -2.84 -33.34
C ASP A 695 -29.34 -2.61 -32.04
N LYS A 696 -28.87 -1.56 -31.33
CA LYS A 696 -29.60 -0.46 -30.67
C LYS A 696 -30.24 -0.64 -29.27
N VAL A 697 -29.68 0.17 -28.35
CA VAL A 697 -30.30 1.11 -27.35
C VAL A 697 -31.37 0.55 -26.38
N PRO A 698 -31.32 0.88 -25.06
CA PRO A 698 -32.03 0.12 -24.03
C PRO A 698 -33.48 0.58 -23.83
N PRO A 699 -34.40 -0.31 -23.41
CA PRO A 699 -35.64 0.12 -22.80
C PRO A 699 -35.53 0.13 -21.27
N LYS A 700 -35.93 1.26 -20.68
CA LYS A 700 -36.40 1.38 -19.30
C LYS A 700 -37.54 0.38 -19.07
N ASN A 701 -37.43 -0.45 -18.03
CA ASN A 701 -38.55 -0.84 -17.17
C ASN A 701 -38.03 -1.57 -15.93
N ASN A 702 -38.12 -0.88 -14.79
CA ASN A 702 -37.98 -1.46 -13.46
C ASN A 702 -39.15 -2.40 -13.20
N ILE A 703 -38.90 -3.68 -12.98
CA ILE A 703 -39.81 -4.57 -12.24
C ILE A 703 -39.13 -4.83 -10.90
N ILE A 704 -39.55 -4.07 -9.90
CA ILE A 704 -39.24 -4.31 -8.50
C ILE A 704 -40.18 -5.43 -8.05
N LEU A 705 -39.65 -6.64 -7.87
CA LEU A 705 -40.31 -7.69 -7.10
C LEU A 705 -39.99 -7.43 -5.61
N VAL A 706 -40.84 -6.63 -4.97
CA VAL A 706 -40.86 -6.49 -3.51
C VAL A 706 -41.52 -7.73 -2.93
N LEU A 707 -40.77 -8.53 -2.16
CA LEU A 707 -41.31 -9.51 -1.21
C LEU A 707 -41.35 -8.83 0.17
N PRO A 708 -42.49 -8.26 0.62
CA PRO A 708 -42.51 -7.37 1.79
C PRO A 708 -42.40 -8.12 3.14
N GLU A 709 -42.77 -9.41 3.18
CA GLU A 709 -42.99 -10.10 4.47
C GLU A 709 -41.77 -10.85 5.02
N ALA A 710 -40.81 -11.23 4.17
CA ALA A 710 -39.59 -11.90 4.63
C ALA A 710 -38.56 -10.93 5.25
N SER A 711 -38.58 -9.65 4.84
CA SER A 711 -37.64 -8.63 5.30
C SER A 711 -37.90 -8.17 6.74
N ASN A 712 -39.17 -8.08 7.15
CA ASN A 712 -39.54 -7.61 8.50
C ASN A 712 -39.17 -8.61 9.60
N ILE A 713 -39.28 -9.92 9.32
CA ILE A 713 -38.88 -10.96 10.26
C ILE A 713 -37.35 -11.00 10.40
N PHE A 714 -36.62 -10.78 9.31
CA PHE A 714 -35.15 -10.73 9.34
C PHE A 714 -34.61 -9.50 10.09
N GLN A 715 -35.25 -8.33 9.94
CA GLN A 715 -34.87 -7.13 10.70
C GLN A 715 -35.19 -7.24 12.19
N GLN A 716 -36.29 -7.89 12.58
CA GLN A 716 -36.61 -8.08 14.01
C GLN A 716 -35.64 -9.04 14.72
N VAL A 717 -35.10 -10.04 14.01
CA VAL A 717 -34.11 -10.97 14.59
C VAL A 717 -32.74 -10.30 14.78
N LEU A 718 -32.31 -9.44 13.85
CA LEU A 718 -31.04 -8.71 13.94
C LEU A 718 -31.03 -7.61 15.01
N MET A 719 -32.19 -7.08 15.39
CA MET A 719 -32.33 -6.01 16.39
C MET A 719 -32.57 -6.53 17.83
N SER A 720 -32.55 -7.85 18.05
CA SER A 720 -32.72 -8.40 19.39
C SER A 720 -31.44 -8.20 20.23
N LYS A 721 -31.59 -7.61 21.43
CA LYS A 721 -30.54 -7.38 22.43
C LYS A 721 -29.79 -8.63 22.92
N ARG A 722 -30.11 -9.83 22.40
CA ARG A 722 -29.37 -11.07 22.66
C ARG A 722 -28.23 -11.31 21.66
N TYR A 723 -28.15 -10.54 20.57
CA TYR A 723 -27.14 -10.68 19.51
C TYR A 723 -26.27 -9.43 19.27
N GLN A 724 -26.53 -8.31 19.96
CA GLN A 724 -25.53 -7.29 20.27
C GLN A 724 -24.83 -7.69 21.58
#